data_AF-A0A8X7CP08-F1
#
_entry.id   AF-A0A8X7CP08-F1
#
_cell.length_a   1.000
_cell.length_b   1.000
_cell.length_c   1.000
_cell.angle_alpha   90.00
_cell.angle_beta   90.00
_cell.angle_gamma   90.00
#
_symmetry.space_group_name_H-M   'P 1'
#
loop_
_entity.id
_entity.type
_entity.pdbx_description
1 polymer ?
#
loop_
_entity_poly.entity_id
_entity_poly.type
_entity_poly.pdbx_seq_one_letter_code
_entity_poly.pdbx_strand_id
1 'polypeptide(L)'
;MEYILAVPKRKKSKSRRNMHRSHHAIEPKNVVGAGFFLDNLVDPGIKVFFHIYGDKEEVSPLLLKYKKVSNNSEFTHCSDNVLANDKPSFALRHRKDSSMKAAIVAVKEGKAFGVVSSGNTGALMAISRFILGTLPNIYRPAIASVCPTKTKSFALLDLGANVDCNADSLFQFALMGSIFAKVALKIDNPEVALLNIGTEEVKGNDSVRGAFELLKNAPGINFKGYIEASEFLEGNIDVIVADGFVGNVMLKTAEATASTFINLIKQEVLSSWAAKMLVGILLKSRLNKALTRFNPKIRSGAMFLGLNGIIIKSHGNSDAISFAHAIKFAINAISENLNQKIINGVIETSDEWIRRRTGIVQRHIADEGELTSDLAVNAAKSAIEKAKISVDEIDLIIVATTTPDKTLPSCATIVQSKLKCKNAFSFDVQAACSGFIYAVTVADSLIKSNDRIKYALVIGAEIMSRIVDWEDRSTCVLFGDGAGAVVMKSEMGRSGIISTNLHSDGNVDILCTNGGISSTGDSGKICMNGREVFKHAVDKLTALIEETLKYNNLKITDIDWLIPHQANIRIIEAVVKKLDFPIEKVINTVDQHANTSAASIPLALDYAIQESKIKLGDQGLLIAIGAGLTWGSVLLRY
;
A
#
# COMPACT_ATOMS: atom_id res chain seq x y z
N MET A 1 -19.35 -26.85 2.74
CA MET A 1 -18.26 -25.97 2.26
C MET A 1 -17.55 -26.69 1.13
N GLU A 2 -17.25 -25.98 0.04
CA GLU A 2 -16.55 -26.49 -1.15
C GLU A 2 -15.05 -26.08 -1.09
N TYR A 3 -14.14 -27.01 -1.39
CA TYR A 3 -12.68 -26.96 -1.18
C TYR A 3 -11.95 -27.26 -2.47
N ILE A 4 -10.71 -26.80 -2.68
CA ILE A 4 -9.95 -27.10 -3.90
C ILE A 4 -8.64 -27.83 -3.61
N LEU A 5 -8.39 -28.90 -4.36
CA LEU A 5 -7.15 -29.69 -4.38
C LEU A 5 -6.43 -29.48 -5.72
N ALA A 6 -5.31 -28.73 -5.73
CA ALA A 6 -4.45 -28.64 -6.92
C ALA A 6 -3.39 -29.76 -6.90
N VAL A 7 -3.34 -30.61 -7.93
CA VAL A 7 -2.38 -31.73 -8.06
C VAL A 7 -1.31 -31.39 -9.12
N PRO A 8 -0.03 -31.21 -8.74
CA PRO A 8 1.03 -30.90 -9.70
C PRO A 8 1.56 -32.16 -10.42
N LYS A 9 1.86 -32.03 -11.72
CA LYS A 9 2.38 -33.09 -12.62
C LYS A 9 3.85 -33.44 -12.38
N ARG A 10 4.22 -34.70 -12.62
CA ARG A 10 5.58 -35.24 -12.45
C ARG A 10 6.50 -34.93 -13.65
N LYS A 11 7.82 -34.78 -13.40
CA LYS A 11 8.85 -34.92 -14.45
C LYS A 11 9.06 -36.42 -14.77
N LYS A 12 8.96 -36.82 -16.04
CA LYS A 12 9.60 -38.06 -16.54
C LYS A 12 11.09 -37.77 -16.76
N SER A 13 12.00 -38.38 -16.00
CA SER A 13 13.41 -38.36 -16.35
C SER A 13 13.63 -39.25 -17.57
N LYS A 14 14.16 -38.69 -18.66
CA LYS A 14 14.73 -39.46 -19.75
C LYS A 14 16.14 -39.89 -19.34
N SER A 15 16.26 -41.04 -18.68
CA SER A 15 17.48 -41.85 -18.76
C SER A 15 17.12 -43.33 -18.66
N ARG A 16 16.94 -43.96 -19.83
CA ARG A 16 17.04 -45.41 -19.95
C ARG A 16 18.52 -45.77 -19.85
N ARG A 17 18.94 -46.36 -18.73
CA ARG A 17 19.76 -47.59 -18.64
C ARG A 17 20.25 -47.82 -17.21
N ASN A 18 20.04 -49.07 -16.79
CA ASN A 18 20.72 -49.84 -15.74
C ASN A 18 20.25 -49.79 -14.27
N MET A 19 19.93 -51.02 -13.84
CA MET A 19 19.99 -51.64 -12.51
C MET A 19 18.78 -51.62 -11.56
N HIS A 20 18.27 -52.84 -11.38
CA HIS A 20 17.39 -53.32 -10.33
C HIS A 20 17.64 -52.73 -8.94
N ARG A 21 16.60 -52.14 -8.34
CA ARG A 21 16.17 -52.33 -6.94
C ARG A 21 14.84 -51.60 -6.70
N SER A 22 13.82 -52.38 -6.32
CA SER A 22 12.53 -52.00 -5.73
C SER A 22 12.20 -50.50 -5.65
N HIS A 23 11.49 -49.97 -6.64
CA HIS A 23 10.86 -48.65 -6.57
C HIS A 23 9.38 -48.81 -6.23
N HIS A 24 9.02 -48.60 -4.95
CA HIS A 24 7.65 -48.26 -4.61
C HIS A 24 7.31 -46.93 -5.31
N ALA A 25 6.39 -46.98 -6.27
CA ALA A 25 5.90 -45.81 -6.96
C ALA A 25 5.24 -44.87 -5.94
N ILE A 26 5.86 -43.72 -5.66
CA ILE A 26 5.32 -42.73 -4.71
C ILE A 26 4.05 -42.13 -5.31
N GLU A 27 2.91 -42.37 -4.66
CA GLU A 27 1.56 -41.91 -5.02
C GLU A 27 1.42 -40.38 -4.94
N PRO A 28 0.60 -39.73 -5.80
CA PRO A 28 0.30 -38.30 -5.70
C PRO A 28 -0.29 -37.95 -4.32
N LYS A 29 0.50 -37.21 -3.54
CA LYS A 29 0.33 -37.07 -2.10
C LYS A 29 -0.90 -36.25 -1.67
N ASN A 30 -1.48 -35.48 -2.60
CA ASN A 30 -2.56 -34.54 -2.32
C ASN A 30 -3.91 -35.27 -2.13
N VAL A 31 -4.24 -36.24 -3.00
CA VAL A 31 -5.47 -37.06 -2.87
C VAL A 31 -5.38 -37.99 -1.66
N VAL A 32 -4.20 -38.58 -1.42
CA VAL A 32 -3.95 -39.40 -0.23
C VAL A 32 -4.10 -38.57 1.05
N GLY A 33 -3.60 -37.32 1.05
CA GLY A 33 -3.76 -36.39 2.17
C GLY A 33 -5.21 -35.98 2.40
N ALA A 34 -5.99 -35.75 1.32
CA ALA A 34 -7.43 -35.51 1.44
C ALA A 34 -8.17 -36.70 2.05
N GLY A 35 -7.81 -37.93 1.67
CA GLY A 35 -8.34 -39.15 2.28
C GLY A 35 -8.03 -39.23 3.77
N PHE A 36 -6.75 -39.04 4.14
CA PHE A 36 -6.35 -39.01 5.54
C PHE A 36 -7.10 -37.93 6.34
N PHE A 37 -7.29 -36.75 5.76
CA PHE A 37 -8.06 -35.68 6.36
C PHE A 37 -9.51 -36.11 6.62
N LEU A 38 -10.20 -36.66 5.61
CA LEU A 38 -11.58 -37.13 5.72
C LEU A 38 -11.75 -38.21 6.80
N ASP A 39 -10.77 -39.10 6.93
CA ASP A 39 -10.83 -40.21 7.86
C ASP A 39 -10.50 -39.83 9.31
N ASN A 40 -9.66 -38.80 9.53
CA ASN A 40 -9.04 -38.57 10.83
C ASN A 40 -9.15 -37.15 11.39
N LEU A 41 -9.38 -36.12 10.55
CA LEU A 41 -9.22 -34.72 10.95
C LEU A 41 -10.45 -33.82 10.71
N VAL A 42 -11.49 -34.32 10.04
CA VAL A 42 -12.75 -33.55 9.86
C VAL A 42 -13.43 -33.37 11.22
N ASP A 43 -13.87 -32.15 11.53
CA ASP A 43 -14.67 -31.93 12.73
C ASP A 43 -16.09 -32.47 12.53
N PRO A 44 -16.71 -33.05 13.58
CA PRO A 44 -18.12 -33.43 13.56
C PRO A 44 -19.01 -32.25 13.14
N GLY A 45 -19.83 -32.44 12.09
CA GLY A 45 -20.77 -31.43 11.60
C GLY A 45 -20.29 -30.60 10.40
N ILE A 46 -19.01 -30.67 10.03
CA ILE A 46 -18.49 -29.96 8.84
C ILE A 46 -18.59 -30.87 7.61
N LYS A 47 -19.37 -30.45 6.60
CA LYS A 47 -19.42 -31.10 5.29
C LYS A 47 -18.36 -30.53 4.35
N VAL A 48 -17.50 -31.42 3.85
CA VAL A 48 -16.37 -31.09 2.99
C VAL A 48 -16.54 -31.71 1.61
N PHE A 49 -16.51 -30.86 0.59
CA PHE A 49 -16.53 -31.24 -0.83
C PHE A 49 -15.31 -30.70 -1.55
N PHE A 50 -14.56 -31.49 -2.31
CA PHE A 50 -13.33 -31.09 -2.97
C PHE A 50 -13.48 -30.93 -4.49
N HIS A 51 -12.89 -29.89 -5.06
CA HIS A 51 -12.71 -29.64 -6.47
C HIS A 51 -11.25 -29.92 -6.80
N ILE A 52 -10.98 -31.03 -7.48
CA ILE A 52 -9.64 -31.54 -7.72
C ILE A 52 -9.19 -31.18 -9.12
N TYR A 53 -8.10 -30.43 -9.25
CA TYR A 53 -7.55 -29.98 -10.53
C TYR A 53 -6.23 -30.69 -10.80
N GLY A 54 -6.09 -31.35 -11.95
CA GLY A 54 -4.86 -32.06 -12.28
C GLY A 54 -4.89 -32.85 -13.58
N ASP A 55 -3.84 -33.63 -13.81
CA ASP A 55 -3.78 -34.53 -14.96
C ASP A 55 -4.68 -35.76 -14.74
N LYS A 56 -5.55 -36.08 -15.71
CA LYS A 56 -6.54 -37.16 -15.60
C LYS A 56 -5.85 -38.52 -15.44
N GLU A 57 -4.75 -38.73 -16.15
CA GLU A 57 -4.01 -40.00 -16.08
C GLU A 57 -3.36 -40.23 -14.71
N GLU A 58 -2.98 -39.15 -14.02
CA GLU A 58 -2.34 -39.24 -12.69
C GLU A 58 -3.37 -39.30 -11.55
N VAL A 59 -4.50 -38.61 -11.68
CA VAL A 59 -5.47 -38.44 -10.58
C VAL A 59 -6.57 -39.51 -10.59
N SER A 60 -7.08 -39.93 -11.75
CA SER A 60 -8.19 -40.90 -11.83
C SER A 60 -7.91 -42.23 -11.11
N PRO A 61 -6.71 -42.85 -11.22
CA PRO A 61 -6.42 -44.09 -10.49
C PRO A 61 -6.49 -43.94 -8.96
N LEU A 62 -6.13 -42.76 -8.45
CA LEU A 62 -6.20 -42.49 -7.01
C LEU A 62 -7.63 -42.28 -6.53
N LEU A 63 -8.47 -41.58 -7.30
CA LEU A 63 -9.87 -41.39 -6.92
C LEU A 63 -10.64 -42.72 -6.90
N LEU A 64 -10.32 -43.64 -7.82
CA LEU A 64 -10.85 -45.02 -7.78
C LEU A 64 -10.43 -45.77 -6.50
N LYS A 65 -9.19 -45.57 -6.04
CA LYS A 65 -8.65 -46.19 -4.83
C LYS A 65 -9.24 -45.59 -3.55
N TYR A 66 -9.41 -44.26 -3.49
CA TYR A 66 -9.88 -43.52 -2.32
C TYR A 66 -11.35 -43.09 -2.49
N LYS A 67 -12.28 -44.07 -2.41
CA LYS A 67 -13.72 -43.86 -2.67
C LYS A 67 -14.36 -42.73 -1.85
N LYS A 68 -13.97 -42.55 -0.57
CA LYS A 68 -14.48 -41.45 0.25
C LYS A 68 -14.12 -40.08 -0.32
N VAL A 69 -12.90 -39.92 -0.84
CA VAL A 69 -12.48 -38.68 -1.50
C VAL A 69 -13.28 -38.50 -2.77
N SER A 70 -13.38 -39.54 -3.60
CA SER A 70 -14.14 -39.51 -4.86
C SER A 70 -15.61 -39.13 -4.67
N ASN A 71 -16.28 -39.66 -3.65
CA ASN A 71 -17.68 -39.36 -3.34
C ASN A 71 -17.88 -37.92 -2.84
N ASN A 72 -16.82 -37.33 -2.29
CA ASN A 72 -16.80 -35.97 -1.76
C ASN A 72 -15.97 -35.06 -2.67
N SER A 73 -15.91 -35.32 -3.96
CA SER A 73 -15.15 -34.48 -4.88
C SER A 73 -15.65 -34.45 -6.31
N GLU A 74 -15.39 -33.34 -7.00
CA GLU A 74 -15.42 -33.21 -8.45
C GLU A 74 -13.99 -33.13 -8.99
N PHE A 75 -13.73 -33.71 -10.16
CA PHE A 75 -12.41 -33.68 -10.81
C PHE A 75 -12.45 -32.88 -12.12
N THR A 76 -11.56 -31.92 -12.27
CA THR A 76 -11.34 -31.14 -13.49
C THR A 76 -9.95 -31.45 -14.06
N HIS A 77 -9.92 -31.86 -15.32
CA HIS A 77 -8.66 -32.09 -16.03
C HIS A 77 -7.97 -30.77 -16.39
N CYS A 78 -6.65 -30.71 -16.18
CA CYS A 78 -5.79 -29.62 -16.63
C CYS A 78 -4.67 -30.17 -17.53
N SER A 79 -4.51 -29.57 -18.70
CA SER A 79 -3.53 -29.98 -19.71
C SER A 79 -2.09 -29.60 -19.34
N ASP A 80 -1.92 -28.58 -18.48
CA ASP A 80 -0.62 -28.05 -18.06
C ASP A 80 -0.46 -28.04 -16.54
N ASN A 81 0.76 -27.84 -16.05
CA ASN A 81 1.09 -27.77 -14.63
C ASN A 81 2.29 -26.84 -14.39
N VAL A 82 2.25 -26.10 -13.28
CA VAL A 82 3.37 -25.26 -12.85
C VAL A 82 4.51 -26.14 -12.33
N LEU A 83 5.69 -26.01 -12.91
CA LEU A 83 6.86 -26.79 -12.52
C LEU A 83 7.59 -26.16 -11.33
N ALA A 84 8.32 -26.98 -10.57
CA ALA A 84 9.06 -26.52 -9.40
C ALA A 84 10.12 -25.44 -9.75
N ASN A 85 10.71 -25.51 -10.94
CA ASN A 85 11.73 -24.59 -11.43
C ASN A 85 11.18 -23.46 -12.31
N ASP A 86 9.86 -23.36 -12.49
CA ASP A 86 9.27 -22.24 -13.22
C ASP A 86 9.50 -20.95 -12.42
N LYS A 87 9.98 -19.90 -13.10
CA LYS A 87 9.99 -18.55 -12.52
C LYS A 87 8.54 -18.10 -12.31
N PRO A 88 8.20 -17.41 -11.19
CA PRO A 88 6.84 -16.95 -10.94
C PRO A 88 6.23 -16.15 -12.10
N SER A 89 7.00 -15.24 -12.70
CA SER A 89 6.57 -14.44 -13.85
C SER A 89 6.40 -15.23 -15.16
N PHE A 90 7.08 -16.36 -15.29
CA PHE A 90 6.88 -17.29 -16.41
C PHE A 90 5.59 -18.09 -16.22
N ALA A 91 5.40 -18.66 -15.01
CA ALA A 91 4.21 -19.42 -14.66
C ALA A 91 2.94 -18.58 -14.85
N LEU A 92 2.94 -17.33 -14.35
CA LEU A 92 1.81 -16.41 -14.49
C LEU A 92 1.41 -16.16 -15.95
N ARG A 93 2.40 -15.98 -16.85
CA ARG A 93 2.16 -15.60 -18.25
C ARG A 93 1.87 -16.79 -19.17
N HIS A 94 2.53 -17.92 -18.94
CA HIS A 94 2.57 -19.02 -19.91
C HIS A 94 1.85 -20.29 -19.43
N ARG A 95 1.71 -20.53 -18.12
CA ARG A 95 1.03 -21.72 -17.57
C ARG A 95 -0.48 -21.50 -17.42
N LYS A 96 -1.12 -21.04 -18.50
CA LYS A 96 -2.51 -20.57 -18.48
C LYS A 96 -3.53 -21.66 -18.15
N ASP A 97 -3.25 -22.90 -18.54
CA ASP A 97 -4.12 -24.08 -18.33
C ASP A 97 -3.62 -24.96 -17.18
N SER A 98 -2.86 -24.37 -16.25
CA SER A 98 -2.29 -25.12 -15.13
C SER A 98 -3.31 -25.42 -14.03
N SER A 99 -3.16 -26.59 -13.40
CA SER A 99 -3.97 -26.99 -12.22
C SER A 99 -3.98 -25.94 -11.11
N MET A 100 -2.83 -25.30 -10.85
CA MET A 100 -2.69 -24.22 -9.87
C MET A 100 -3.54 -23.00 -10.23
N LYS A 101 -3.52 -22.57 -11.50
CA LYS A 101 -4.31 -21.42 -11.95
C LYS A 101 -5.80 -21.74 -11.95
N ALA A 102 -6.20 -22.89 -12.49
CA ALA A 102 -7.60 -23.32 -12.50
C ALA A 102 -8.20 -23.36 -11.08
N ALA A 103 -7.43 -23.89 -10.12
CA ALA A 103 -7.79 -23.88 -8.72
C ALA A 103 -8.03 -22.46 -8.15
N ILE A 104 -7.16 -21.51 -8.46
CA ILE A 104 -7.31 -20.12 -7.98
C ILE A 104 -8.49 -19.42 -8.64
N VAL A 105 -8.72 -19.66 -9.94
CA VAL A 105 -9.87 -19.11 -10.68
C VAL A 105 -11.19 -19.59 -10.05
N ALA A 106 -11.28 -20.85 -9.66
CA ALA A 106 -12.48 -21.35 -9.02
C ALA A 106 -12.77 -20.68 -7.66
N VAL A 107 -11.77 -20.18 -6.93
CA VAL A 107 -12.00 -19.30 -5.76
C VAL A 107 -12.55 -17.94 -6.20
N LYS A 108 -11.97 -17.34 -7.23
CA LYS A 108 -12.42 -16.04 -7.77
C LYS A 108 -13.89 -16.09 -8.23
N GLU A 109 -14.29 -17.19 -8.85
CA GLU A 109 -15.64 -17.44 -9.36
C GLU A 109 -16.63 -17.88 -8.26
N GLY A 110 -16.20 -18.03 -7.01
CA GLY A 110 -17.06 -18.47 -5.91
C GLY A 110 -17.41 -19.96 -5.90
N LYS A 111 -16.77 -20.77 -6.77
CA LYS A 111 -16.91 -22.24 -6.79
C LYS A 111 -16.18 -22.91 -5.61
N ALA A 112 -15.30 -22.20 -4.91
CA ALA A 112 -14.75 -22.69 -3.66
C ALA A 112 -14.29 -21.56 -2.75
N PHE A 113 -14.18 -21.89 -1.46
CA PHE A 113 -13.79 -20.93 -0.43
C PHE A 113 -12.28 -20.80 -0.23
N GLY A 114 -11.48 -21.75 -0.74
CA GLY A 114 -10.02 -21.68 -0.63
C GLY A 114 -9.29 -22.79 -1.37
N VAL A 115 -7.97 -22.61 -1.49
CA VAL A 115 -7.04 -23.52 -2.20
C VAL A 115 -5.95 -24.02 -1.26
N VAL A 116 -5.67 -25.32 -1.32
CA VAL A 116 -4.46 -25.90 -0.75
C VAL A 116 -3.57 -26.42 -1.88
N SER A 117 -2.33 -25.96 -1.92
CA SER A 117 -1.36 -26.37 -2.95
C SER A 117 0.00 -26.71 -2.37
N SER A 118 0.60 -27.81 -2.85
CA SER A 118 1.98 -28.20 -2.56
C SER A 118 2.97 -27.73 -3.63
N GLY A 119 2.50 -27.02 -4.68
CA GLY A 119 3.30 -26.55 -5.83
C GLY A 119 4.30 -25.43 -5.51
N ASN A 120 4.90 -24.81 -6.55
CA ASN A 120 5.88 -23.73 -6.38
C ASN A 120 5.30 -22.53 -5.60
N THR A 121 5.93 -22.12 -4.49
CA THR A 121 5.44 -21.04 -3.60
C THR A 121 5.32 -19.70 -4.33
N GLY A 122 6.38 -19.31 -5.07
CA GLY A 122 6.41 -18.01 -5.74
C GLY A 122 5.40 -17.91 -6.87
N ALA A 123 5.24 -18.99 -7.65
CA ALA A 123 4.20 -19.07 -8.68
C ALA A 123 2.79 -19.04 -8.07
N LEU A 124 2.57 -19.75 -6.95
CA LEU A 124 1.29 -19.73 -6.24
C LEU A 124 0.96 -18.32 -5.77
N MET A 125 1.92 -17.60 -5.15
CA MET A 125 1.71 -16.22 -4.68
C MET A 125 1.43 -15.28 -5.86
N ALA A 126 2.23 -15.35 -6.93
CA ALA A 126 2.09 -14.50 -8.09
C ALA A 126 0.73 -14.69 -8.80
N ILE A 127 0.32 -15.94 -9.02
CA ILE A 127 -0.96 -16.27 -9.66
C ILE A 127 -2.13 -15.89 -8.75
N SER A 128 -2.03 -16.17 -7.44
CA SER A 128 -3.10 -15.83 -6.48
C SER A 128 -3.30 -14.33 -6.38
N ARG A 129 -2.22 -13.56 -6.23
CA ARG A 129 -2.28 -12.09 -6.19
C ARG A 129 -2.85 -11.50 -7.47
N PHE A 130 -2.46 -12.02 -8.63
CA PHE A 130 -2.94 -11.51 -9.92
C PHE A 130 -4.44 -11.77 -10.13
N ILE A 131 -4.94 -12.95 -9.76
CA ILE A 131 -6.33 -13.35 -10.02
C ILE A 131 -7.27 -12.84 -8.92
N LEU A 132 -6.89 -13.00 -7.66
CA LEU A 132 -7.74 -12.65 -6.53
C LEU A 132 -7.66 -11.17 -6.18
N GLY A 133 -6.48 -10.56 -6.33
CA GLY A 133 -6.19 -9.26 -5.73
C GLY A 133 -5.98 -9.38 -4.22
N THR A 134 -5.72 -8.25 -3.56
CA THR A 134 -5.67 -8.16 -2.10
C THR A 134 -7.05 -7.92 -1.50
N LEU A 135 -7.19 -8.16 -0.20
CA LEU A 135 -8.36 -7.70 0.55
C LEU A 135 -8.41 -6.16 0.52
N PRO A 136 -9.60 -5.55 0.64
CA PRO A 136 -9.74 -4.11 0.79
C PRO A 136 -8.78 -3.56 1.85
N ASN A 137 -8.12 -2.45 1.54
CA ASN A 137 -7.16 -1.77 2.41
C ASN A 137 -5.86 -2.53 2.71
N ILE A 138 -5.62 -3.71 2.12
CA ILE A 138 -4.33 -4.41 2.23
C ILE A 138 -3.45 -4.09 1.02
N TYR A 139 -2.27 -3.49 1.26
CA TYR A 139 -1.35 -3.10 0.20
C TYR A 139 -0.60 -4.29 -0.40
N ARG A 140 -0.16 -5.21 0.47
CA ARG A 140 0.64 -6.37 0.09
C ARG A 140 0.21 -7.60 0.90
N PRO A 141 0.10 -8.78 0.28
CA PRO A 141 -0.09 -10.00 1.04
C PRO A 141 1.20 -10.41 1.76
N ALA A 142 1.07 -11.22 2.81
CA ALA A 142 2.20 -11.80 3.55
C ALA A 142 2.08 -13.33 3.61
N ILE A 143 3.21 -14.04 3.65
CA ILE A 143 3.22 -15.47 3.99
C ILE A 143 3.30 -15.58 5.51
N ALA A 144 2.29 -16.20 6.11
CA ALA A 144 2.23 -16.46 7.54
C ALA A 144 2.26 -17.97 7.84
N SER A 145 3.02 -18.36 8.87
CA SER A 145 3.05 -19.73 9.34
C SER A 145 3.03 -19.79 10.86
N VAL A 146 2.52 -20.90 11.39
CA VAL A 146 2.61 -21.21 12.82
C VAL A 146 3.90 -21.96 13.10
N CYS A 147 4.73 -21.41 13.98
CA CYS A 147 6.03 -21.92 14.36
C CYS A 147 6.04 -22.37 15.83
N PRO A 148 6.82 -23.40 16.21
CA PRO A 148 6.89 -23.87 17.60
C PRO A 148 7.81 -23.00 18.46
N THR A 149 7.52 -22.89 19.75
CA THR A 149 8.45 -22.40 20.79
C THR A 149 8.69 -23.48 21.84
N LYS A 150 9.51 -23.19 22.86
CA LYS A 150 9.72 -24.05 24.03
C LYS A 150 8.41 -24.39 24.76
N THR A 151 7.47 -23.43 24.83
CA THR A 151 6.30 -23.46 25.73
C THR A 151 4.94 -23.35 25.03
N LYS A 152 4.84 -22.62 23.90
CA LYS A 152 3.64 -22.47 23.06
C LYS A 152 3.96 -22.58 21.55
N SER A 153 3.09 -22.06 20.69
CA SER A 153 3.36 -21.83 19.26
C SER A 153 3.12 -20.33 18.99
N PHE A 154 3.76 -19.79 17.97
CA PHE A 154 3.62 -18.38 17.58
C PHE A 154 3.41 -18.26 16.07
N ALA A 155 2.90 -17.13 15.60
CA ALA A 155 2.76 -16.79 14.20
C ALA A 155 3.98 -15.99 13.73
N LEU A 156 4.56 -16.37 12.59
CA LEU A 156 5.67 -15.65 11.97
C LEU A 156 5.24 -15.12 10.59
N LEU A 157 5.47 -13.83 10.38
CA LEU A 157 5.22 -13.08 9.14
C LEU A 157 6.39 -12.14 8.89
N ASP A 158 6.69 -11.67 7.69
CA ASP A 158 6.46 -12.32 6.41
C ASP A 158 7.53 -13.43 6.20
N LEU A 159 7.21 -14.46 5.42
CA LEU A 159 8.09 -15.60 5.13
C LEU A 159 8.51 -15.66 3.65
N GLY A 160 8.55 -14.50 2.99
CA GLY A 160 9.05 -14.35 1.63
C GLY A 160 7.98 -14.06 0.58
N ALA A 161 6.81 -13.51 0.95
CA ALA A 161 5.95 -12.86 -0.04
C ALA A 161 6.66 -11.64 -0.65
N ASN A 162 7.36 -10.88 0.20
CA ASN A 162 7.98 -9.62 -0.13
C ASN A 162 9.44 -9.63 0.33
N VAL A 163 10.37 -9.44 -0.61
CA VAL A 163 11.81 -9.35 -0.27
C VAL A 163 12.08 -8.11 0.57
N ASP A 164 11.51 -6.98 0.16
CA ASP A 164 11.66 -5.69 0.86
C ASP A 164 10.29 -5.14 1.28
N CYS A 165 10.22 -4.70 2.52
CA CYS A 165 9.03 -4.09 3.13
C CYS A 165 9.33 -2.65 3.56
N ASN A 166 8.36 -1.76 3.40
CA ASN A 166 8.36 -0.45 4.06
C ASN A 166 7.65 -0.55 5.42
N ALA A 167 7.74 0.53 6.20
CA ALA A 167 7.07 0.63 7.51
C ALA A 167 5.57 0.29 7.46
N ASP A 168 4.86 0.78 6.45
CA ASP A 168 3.42 0.52 6.28
C ASP A 168 3.10 -0.96 6.04
N SER A 169 3.95 -1.67 5.28
CA SER A 169 3.77 -3.10 5.04
C SER A 169 3.94 -3.89 6.35
N LEU A 170 5.00 -3.60 7.11
CA LEU A 170 5.25 -4.25 8.40
C LEU A 170 4.14 -3.96 9.42
N PHE A 171 3.65 -2.73 9.45
CA PHE A 171 2.48 -2.35 10.24
C PHE A 171 1.24 -3.18 9.88
N GLN A 172 0.90 -3.30 8.59
CA GLN A 172 -0.22 -4.15 8.16
C GLN A 172 0.00 -5.63 8.45
N PHE A 173 1.24 -6.11 8.35
CA PHE A 173 1.57 -7.50 8.69
C PHE A 173 1.39 -7.77 10.18
N ALA A 174 1.66 -6.80 11.05
CA ALA A 174 1.39 -6.89 12.48
C ALA A 174 -0.11 -6.93 12.79
N LEU A 175 -0.93 -6.10 12.14
CA LEU A 175 -2.38 -6.13 12.31
C LEU A 175 -2.97 -7.46 11.78
N MET A 176 -2.61 -7.86 10.56
CA MET A 176 -3.03 -9.15 9.98
C MET A 176 -2.54 -10.33 10.82
N GLY A 177 -1.30 -10.26 11.32
CA GLY A 177 -0.68 -11.28 12.16
C GLY A 177 -1.38 -11.45 13.51
N SER A 178 -1.77 -10.34 14.14
CA SER A 178 -2.60 -10.34 15.36
C SER A 178 -3.92 -11.08 15.12
N ILE A 179 -4.66 -10.71 14.07
CA ILE A 179 -5.95 -11.34 13.75
C ILE A 179 -5.77 -12.81 13.35
N PHE A 180 -4.70 -13.12 12.61
CA PHE A 180 -4.32 -14.48 12.27
C PHE A 180 -4.03 -15.31 13.52
N ALA A 181 -3.31 -14.78 14.51
CA ALA A 181 -3.03 -15.50 15.75
C ALA A 181 -4.31 -15.75 16.57
N LYS A 182 -5.26 -14.81 16.60
CA LYS A 182 -6.58 -15.04 17.22
C LYS A 182 -7.28 -16.28 16.66
N VAL A 183 -7.20 -16.48 15.34
CA VAL A 183 -7.82 -17.63 14.66
C VAL A 183 -6.96 -18.90 14.74
N ALA A 184 -5.68 -18.80 14.37
CA ALA A 184 -4.78 -19.94 14.21
C ALA A 184 -4.28 -20.50 15.55
N LEU A 185 -4.08 -19.63 16.55
CA LEU A 185 -3.55 -20.00 17.87
C LEU A 185 -4.61 -19.98 18.97
N LYS A 186 -5.81 -19.45 18.69
CA LYS A 186 -6.92 -19.27 19.67
C LYS A 186 -6.51 -18.40 20.86
N ILE A 187 -5.87 -17.27 20.58
CA ILE A 187 -5.39 -16.29 21.58
C ILE A 187 -6.14 -14.99 21.39
N ASP A 188 -6.93 -14.55 22.37
CA ASP A 188 -7.82 -13.38 22.19
C ASP A 188 -7.07 -12.04 22.03
N ASN A 189 -5.96 -11.87 22.76
CA ASN A 189 -5.14 -10.64 22.75
C ASN A 189 -3.64 -10.94 22.52
N PRO A 190 -3.27 -11.36 21.30
CA PRO A 190 -1.94 -11.88 21.01
C PRO A 190 -0.87 -10.80 21.12
N GLU A 191 0.24 -11.14 21.76
CA GLU A 191 1.42 -10.27 21.88
C GLU A 191 2.15 -10.18 20.55
N VAL A 192 2.34 -8.96 20.04
CA VAL A 192 2.96 -8.71 18.73
C VAL A 192 4.30 -8.01 18.91
N ALA A 193 5.34 -8.49 18.21
CA ALA A 193 6.65 -7.84 18.19
C ALA A 193 7.21 -7.75 16.76
N LEU A 194 8.06 -6.74 16.54
CA LEU A 194 8.87 -6.61 15.33
C LEU A 194 10.22 -7.30 15.55
N LEU A 195 10.60 -8.18 14.64
CA LEU A 195 11.93 -8.78 14.63
C LEU A 195 12.97 -7.70 14.33
N ASN A 196 14.00 -7.60 15.17
CA ASN A 196 15.04 -6.59 15.02
C ASN A 196 16.43 -7.13 15.42
N ILE A 197 17.46 -6.33 15.13
CA ILE A 197 18.85 -6.62 15.49
C ILE A 197 19.17 -6.37 16.98
N GLY A 198 18.24 -5.78 17.72
CA GLY A 198 18.35 -5.47 19.13
C GLY A 198 17.01 -5.00 19.69
N THR A 199 16.89 -4.96 21.02
CA THR A 199 15.67 -4.56 21.72
C THR A 199 15.53 -3.04 21.89
N GLU A 200 16.58 -2.26 21.64
CA GLU A 200 16.59 -0.80 21.79
C GLU A 200 15.85 -0.07 20.65
N GLU A 201 15.02 0.93 20.96
CA GLU A 201 14.16 1.66 20.00
C GLU A 201 14.94 2.28 18.82
N VAL A 202 16.20 2.68 19.06
CA VAL A 202 17.07 3.33 18.07
C VAL A 202 17.67 2.37 17.02
N LYS A 203 17.65 1.05 17.27
CA LYS A 203 18.26 0.06 16.39
C LYS A 203 17.28 -0.40 15.30
N GLY A 204 17.84 -0.87 14.19
CA GLY A 204 17.08 -1.36 13.04
C GLY A 204 17.09 -0.40 11.85
N ASN A 205 16.61 -0.88 10.71
CA ASN A 205 16.51 -0.07 9.50
C ASN A 205 15.30 0.89 9.57
N ASP A 206 15.23 1.83 8.62
CA ASP A 206 14.17 2.84 8.58
C ASP A 206 12.76 2.26 8.50
N SER A 207 12.60 1.11 7.82
CA SER A 207 11.32 0.42 7.72
C SER A 207 10.86 -0.13 9.07
N VAL A 208 11.74 -0.80 9.81
CA VAL A 208 11.45 -1.38 11.13
C VAL A 208 11.19 -0.28 12.15
N ARG A 209 12.02 0.77 12.18
CA ARG A 209 11.80 1.93 13.06
C ARG A 209 10.50 2.67 12.75
N GLY A 210 10.22 2.90 11.47
CA GLY A 210 8.96 3.51 11.06
C GLY A 210 7.73 2.65 11.42
N ALA A 211 7.84 1.33 11.33
CA ALA A 211 6.76 0.42 11.73
C ALA A 211 6.57 0.41 13.25
N PHE A 212 7.64 0.46 14.02
CA PHE A 212 7.60 0.57 15.48
C PHE A 212 6.78 1.80 15.91
N GLU A 213 7.10 2.97 15.34
CA GLU A 213 6.36 4.21 15.64
C GLU A 213 4.88 4.13 15.24
N LEU A 214 4.53 3.38 14.18
CA LEU A 214 3.13 3.15 13.81
C LEU A 214 2.42 2.23 14.80
N LEU A 215 3.10 1.18 15.29
CA LEU A 215 2.53 0.17 16.18
C LEU A 215 2.42 0.64 17.63
N LYS A 216 3.37 1.46 18.11
CA LYS A 216 3.39 1.99 19.48
C LYS A 216 2.11 2.72 19.86
N ASN A 217 1.50 3.41 18.91
CA ASN A 217 0.28 4.20 19.11
C ASN A 217 -0.98 3.55 18.54
N ALA A 218 -0.88 2.36 17.94
CA ALA A 218 -2.02 1.77 17.26
C ALA A 218 -3.06 1.23 18.26
N PRO A 219 -4.34 1.65 18.17
CA PRO A 219 -5.39 1.11 19.02
C PRO A 219 -5.64 -0.37 18.69
N GLY A 220 -5.93 -1.17 19.72
CA GLY A 220 -6.37 -2.56 19.54
C GLY A 220 -5.27 -3.58 19.21
N ILE A 221 -3.98 -3.20 19.22
CA ILE A 221 -2.86 -4.12 19.11
C ILE A 221 -2.04 -4.20 20.42
N ASN A 222 -1.75 -5.41 20.88
CA ASN A 222 -0.89 -5.64 22.05
C ASN A 222 0.57 -5.69 21.62
N PHE A 223 1.11 -4.52 21.26
CA PHE A 223 2.49 -4.39 20.77
C PHE A 223 3.50 -4.41 21.92
N LYS A 224 4.51 -5.28 21.83
CA LYS A 224 5.58 -5.45 22.84
C LYS A 224 6.92 -4.83 22.44
N GLY A 225 6.98 -4.17 21.27
CA GLY A 225 8.20 -3.58 20.75
C GLY A 225 9.01 -4.56 19.91
N TYR A 226 10.32 -4.58 20.14
CA TYR A 226 11.26 -5.41 19.38
C TYR A 226 11.49 -6.78 20.01
N ILE A 227 11.84 -7.76 19.18
CA ILE A 227 12.34 -9.06 19.61
C ILE A 227 13.58 -9.44 18.80
N GLU A 228 14.56 -10.07 19.44
CA GLU A 228 15.76 -10.59 18.78
C GLU A 228 15.56 -12.03 18.28
N ALA A 229 16.31 -12.40 17.24
CA ALA A 229 16.31 -13.76 16.70
C ALA A 229 16.91 -14.81 17.65
N SER A 230 17.53 -14.41 18.76
CA SER A 230 17.98 -15.30 19.84
C SER A 230 16.83 -15.71 20.76
N GLU A 231 15.79 -14.89 20.88
CA GLU A 231 14.75 -15.02 21.91
C GLU A 231 13.42 -15.59 21.37
N PHE A 232 13.24 -15.67 20.05
CA PHE A 232 11.94 -16.04 19.45
C PHE A 232 11.42 -17.43 19.84
N LEU A 233 12.30 -18.35 20.25
CA LEU A 233 11.92 -19.70 20.69
C LEU A 233 11.55 -19.77 22.18
N GLU A 234 11.74 -18.71 22.97
CA GLU A 234 11.38 -18.72 24.40
C GLU A 234 9.87 -18.83 24.60
N GLY A 235 9.08 -18.32 23.65
CA GLY A 235 7.62 -18.33 23.72
C GLY A 235 7.05 -17.16 24.52
N ASN A 236 7.68 -16.00 24.45
CA ASN A 236 7.19 -14.78 25.10
C ASN A 236 6.34 -13.91 24.17
N ILE A 237 6.28 -14.21 22.86
CA ILE A 237 5.57 -13.44 21.85
C ILE A 237 4.70 -14.38 21.02
N ASP A 238 3.49 -13.94 20.67
CA ASP A 238 2.51 -14.71 19.90
C ASP A 238 2.60 -14.44 18.40
N VAL A 239 3.02 -13.23 18.00
CA VAL A 239 3.16 -12.80 16.61
C VAL A 239 4.48 -12.08 16.43
N ILE A 240 5.33 -12.61 15.55
CA ILE A 240 6.59 -11.98 15.17
C ILE A 240 6.48 -11.52 13.73
N VAL A 241 6.81 -10.26 13.49
CA VAL A 241 6.76 -9.62 12.17
C VAL A 241 8.15 -9.20 11.72
N ALA A 242 8.51 -9.57 10.50
CA ALA A 242 9.75 -9.28 9.81
C ALA A 242 9.44 -8.98 8.34
N ASP A 243 10.41 -8.39 7.62
CA ASP A 243 10.37 -8.45 6.15
C ASP A 243 10.56 -9.90 5.67
N GLY A 244 10.12 -10.18 4.45
CA GLY A 244 10.10 -11.56 3.95
C GLY A 244 11.49 -12.12 3.66
N PHE A 245 12.51 -11.29 3.48
CA PHE A 245 13.89 -11.78 3.36
C PHE A 245 14.39 -12.30 4.73
N VAL A 246 14.35 -11.45 5.75
CA VAL A 246 14.81 -11.78 7.10
C VAL A 246 13.98 -12.92 7.70
N GLY A 247 12.65 -12.85 7.61
CA GLY A 247 11.76 -13.88 8.16
C GLY A 247 11.97 -15.25 7.52
N ASN A 248 12.21 -15.31 6.21
CA ASN A 248 12.49 -16.57 5.52
C ASN A 248 13.89 -17.13 5.88
N VAL A 249 14.92 -16.28 5.96
CA VAL A 249 16.26 -16.69 6.40
C VAL A 249 16.22 -17.24 7.82
N MET A 250 15.53 -16.55 8.73
CA MET A 250 15.31 -16.97 10.11
C MET A 250 14.63 -18.34 10.18
N LEU A 251 13.49 -18.52 9.48
CA LEU A 251 12.75 -19.78 9.49
C LEU A 251 13.59 -20.94 8.96
N LYS A 252 14.30 -20.75 7.85
CA LYS A 252 15.15 -21.79 7.23
C LYS A 252 16.32 -22.18 8.12
N THR A 253 16.93 -21.21 8.79
CA THR A 253 18.03 -21.44 9.74
C THR A 253 17.53 -22.23 10.94
N ALA A 254 16.36 -21.88 11.48
CA ALA A 254 15.74 -22.60 12.59
C ALA A 254 15.39 -24.05 12.22
N GLU A 255 14.75 -24.27 11.07
CA GLU A 255 14.41 -25.61 10.56
C GLU A 255 15.66 -26.49 10.36
N ALA A 256 16.71 -25.93 9.76
CA ALA A 256 17.97 -26.64 9.49
C ALA A 256 18.69 -27.01 10.79
N THR A 257 18.77 -26.07 11.74
CA THR A 257 19.41 -26.29 13.05
C THR A 257 18.66 -27.36 13.84
N ALA A 258 17.33 -27.26 13.93
CA ALA A 258 16.51 -28.25 14.61
C ALA A 258 16.65 -29.65 13.99
N SER A 259 16.62 -29.74 12.66
CA SER A 259 16.79 -31.02 11.96
C SER A 259 18.17 -31.64 12.21
N THR A 260 19.22 -30.83 12.23
CA THR A 260 20.58 -31.27 12.55
C THR A 260 20.68 -31.82 13.97
N PHE A 261 20.18 -31.09 14.98
CA PHE A 261 20.18 -31.57 16.36
C PHE A 261 19.35 -32.84 16.56
N ILE A 262 18.17 -32.92 15.94
CA ILE A 262 17.34 -34.13 16.00
C ILE A 262 18.07 -35.33 15.37
N ASN A 263 18.79 -35.13 14.27
CA ASN A 263 19.56 -36.18 13.61
C ASN A 263 20.76 -36.61 14.46
N LEU A 264 21.49 -35.67 15.07
CA LEU A 264 22.58 -35.97 16.00
C LEU A 264 22.09 -36.78 17.20
N ILE A 265 21.00 -36.36 17.84
CA ILE A 265 20.38 -37.09 18.95
C ILE A 265 19.98 -38.50 18.51
N LYS A 266 19.35 -38.64 17.33
CA LYS A 266 18.98 -39.96 16.81
C LYS A 266 20.21 -40.84 16.58
N GLN A 267 21.29 -40.30 16.01
CA GLN A 267 22.52 -41.06 15.77
C GLN A 267 23.15 -41.51 17.09
N GLU A 268 23.26 -40.62 18.08
CA GLU A 268 23.91 -40.90 19.36
C GLU A 268 23.07 -41.83 20.25
N VAL A 269 21.74 -41.70 20.25
CA VAL A 269 20.85 -42.61 20.98
C VAL A 269 20.76 -43.98 20.29
N LEU A 270 20.94 -44.05 18.96
CA LEU A 270 20.88 -45.30 18.20
C LEU A 270 22.24 -46.02 18.09
N SER A 271 23.34 -45.45 18.57
CA SER A 271 24.69 -46.05 18.48
C SER A 271 24.97 -47.09 19.57
N SER A 272 24.34 -47.01 20.74
CA SER A 272 24.57 -47.94 21.86
C SER A 272 23.34 -48.81 22.17
N TRP A 273 23.54 -50.13 22.26
CA TRP A 273 22.50 -51.10 22.63
C TRP A 273 21.96 -50.87 24.05
N ALA A 274 22.83 -50.51 24.99
CA ALA A 274 22.46 -50.17 26.36
C ALA A 274 21.65 -48.85 26.42
N ALA A 275 22.02 -47.84 25.62
CA ALA A 275 21.28 -46.58 25.52
C ALA A 275 19.88 -46.78 24.91
N LYS A 276 19.74 -47.62 23.88
CA LYS A 276 18.44 -47.99 23.30
C LYS A 276 17.48 -48.60 24.33
N MET A 277 17.99 -49.44 25.23
CA MET A 277 17.17 -50.10 26.24
C MET A 277 16.79 -49.16 27.39
N LEU A 278 17.74 -48.39 27.92
CA LEU A 278 17.51 -47.41 29.00
C LEU A 278 16.64 -46.22 28.55
N VAL A 279 16.93 -45.62 27.39
CA VAL A 279 16.14 -44.50 26.83
C VAL A 279 14.77 -44.99 26.35
N GLY A 280 14.70 -46.21 25.80
CA GLY A 280 13.48 -46.82 25.28
C GLY A 280 12.41 -47.11 26.32
N ILE A 281 12.79 -47.35 27.58
CA ILE A 281 11.88 -47.69 28.68
C ILE A 281 11.53 -46.46 29.53
N LEU A 282 12.49 -45.60 29.89
CA LEU A 282 12.29 -44.48 30.83
C LEU A 282 11.97 -43.13 30.17
N LEU A 283 12.54 -42.84 29.01
CA LEU A 283 12.49 -41.50 28.38
C LEU A 283 11.69 -41.45 27.09
N LYS A 284 11.33 -42.60 26.50
CA LYS A 284 10.63 -42.68 25.21
C LYS A 284 9.37 -41.81 25.13
N SER A 285 8.54 -41.79 26.17
CA SER A 285 7.31 -40.98 26.18
C SER A 285 7.60 -39.47 26.27
N ARG A 286 8.51 -39.06 27.16
CA ARG A 286 8.89 -37.63 27.34
C ARG A 286 9.68 -37.09 26.15
N LEU A 287 10.63 -37.87 25.63
CA LEU A 287 11.44 -37.52 24.47
C LEU A 287 10.58 -37.46 23.20
N ASN A 288 9.65 -38.41 22.99
CA ASN A 288 8.71 -38.33 21.87
C ASN A 288 7.80 -37.10 21.99
N LYS A 289 7.31 -36.75 23.18
CA LYS A 289 6.51 -35.54 23.39
C LYS A 289 7.30 -34.25 23.08
N ALA A 290 8.57 -34.18 23.47
CA ALA A 290 9.44 -33.05 23.14
C ALA A 290 9.79 -33.00 21.63
N LEU A 291 10.12 -34.12 21.01
CA LEU A 291 10.48 -34.20 19.58
C LEU A 291 9.27 -33.96 18.65
N THR A 292 8.08 -34.41 19.04
CA THR A 292 6.84 -34.15 18.28
C THR A 292 6.46 -32.67 18.30
N ARG A 293 6.84 -31.93 19.35
CA ARG A 293 6.63 -30.47 19.43
C ARG A 293 7.35 -29.70 18.34
N PHE A 294 8.51 -30.18 17.88
CA PHE A 294 9.25 -29.57 16.77
C PHE A 294 9.01 -30.30 15.43
N ASN A 295 8.04 -31.21 15.37
CA ASN A 295 7.73 -31.93 14.13
C ASN A 295 7.02 -30.97 13.16
N PRO A 296 7.67 -30.57 12.05
CA PRO A 296 7.08 -29.63 11.09
C PRO A 296 5.88 -30.24 10.36
N LYS A 297 5.72 -31.57 10.37
CA LYS A 297 4.67 -32.24 9.61
C LYS A 297 3.26 -31.92 10.08
N ILE A 298 3.05 -31.77 11.38
CA ILE A 298 1.73 -31.57 12.03
C ILE A 298 1.30 -30.09 11.93
N ARG A 299 2.25 -29.17 11.72
CA ARG A 299 2.00 -27.73 11.58
C ARG A 299 2.17 -27.23 10.14
N SER A 300 1.97 -28.12 9.17
CA SER A 300 2.13 -27.79 7.75
C SER A 300 1.00 -26.88 7.27
N GLY A 301 1.37 -25.78 6.62
CA GLY A 301 0.44 -24.88 5.95
C GLY A 301 0.82 -23.42 6.19
N ALA A 302 1.46 -22.80 5.22
CA ALA A 302 1.71 -21.37 5.23
C ALA A 302 0.55 -20.65 4.50
N MET A 303 -0.12 -19.73 5.18
CA MET A 303 -1.21 -18.95 4.60
C MET A 303 -0.67 -17.73 3.87
N PHE A 304 -1.25 -17.42 2.72
CA PHE A 304 -1.06 -16.14 2.06
C PHE A 304 -2.13 -15.17 2.57
N LEU A 305 -1.80 -14.45 3.65
CA LEU A 305 -2.68 -13.47 4.28
C LEU A 305 -2.82 -12.24 3.41
N GLY A 306 -4.00 -11.62 3.47
CA GLY A 306 -4.28 -10.36 2.76
C GLY A 306 -4.74 -10.54 1.32
N LEU A 307 -4.99 -11.76 0.84
CA LEU A 307 -5.57 -12.03 -0.47
C LEU A 307 -7.10 -12.17 -0.40
N ASN A 308 -7.81 -11.83 -1.49
CA ASN A 308 -9.26 -11.97 -1.60
C ASN A 308 -9.69 -13.44 -1.84
N GLY A 309 -9.29 -14.31 -0.91
CA GLY A 309 -9.52 -15.76 -0.91
C GLY A 309 -8.53 -16.46 0.04
N ILE A 310 -8.90 -17.64 0.56
CA ILE A 310 -8.02 -18.40 1.48
C ILE A 310 -7.05 -19.26 0.66
N ILE A 311 -5.77 -18.93 0.69
CA ILE A 311 -4.72 -19.66 -0.05
C ILE A 311 -3.69 -20.22 0.94
N ILE A 312 -3.57 -21.55 0.97
CA ILE A 312 -2.63 -22.27 1.83
C ILE A 312 -1.57 -22.99 0.98
N LYS A 313 -0.31 -22.67 1.24
CA LYS A 313 0.86 -23.39 0.74
C LYS A 313 1.23 -24.53 1.69
N SER A 314 1.07 -25.76 1.26
CA SER A 314 1.65 -26.93 1.95
C SER A 314 3.12 -27.08 1.56
N HIS A 315 3.99 -27.62 2.43
CA HIS A 315 5.42 -27.77 2.10
C HIS A 315 5.65 -28.61 0.83
N GLY A 316 6.65 -28.25 0.01
CA GLY A 316 6.92 -28.93 -1.28
C GLY A 316 7.32 -30.41 -1.15
N ASN A 317 7.87 -30.81 0.01
CA ASN A 317 8.19 -32.19 0.37
C ASN A 317 7.11 -32.86 1.25
N SER A 318 5.94 -32.23 1.41
CA SER A 318 4.85 -32.72 2.26
C SER A 318 4.55 -34.20 2.01
N ASP A 319 4.31 -34.95 3.07
CA ASP A 319 3.65 -36.25 3.00
C ASP A 319 2.13 -36.06 3.10
N ALA A 320 1.37 -37.14 2.96
CA ALA A 320 -0.09 -37.09 3.03
C ALA A 320 -0.59 -36.47 4.35
N ILE A 321 0.12 -36.70 5.46
CA ILE A 321 -0.23 -36.18 6.79
C ILE A 321 -0.05 -34.66 6.84
N SER A 322 1.08 -34.14 6.35
CA SER A 322 1.28 -32.69 6.21
C SER A 322 0.24 -32.03 5.34
N PHE A 323 -0.13 -32.66 4.23
CA PHE A 323 -1.14 -32.12 3.34
C PHE A 323 -2.53 -32.10 4.01
N ALA A 324 -2.87 -33.15 4.77
CA ALA A 324 -4.12 -33.21 5.53
C ALA A 324 -4.25 -32.10 6.59
N HIS A 325 -3.16 -31.77 7.28
CA HIS A 325 -3.14 -30.66 8.25
C HIS A 325 -3.27 -29.30 7.56
N ALA A 326 -2.71 -29.13 6.36
CA ALA A 326 -2.90 -27.92 5.57
C ALA A 326 -4.38 -27.74 5.13
N ILE A 327 -5.07 -28.84 4.80
CA ILE A 327 -6.54 -28.83 4.55
C ILE A 327 -7.28 -28.42 5.82
N LYS A 328 -6.98 -29.05 6.95
CA LYS A 328 -7.58 -28.68 8.24
C LYS A 328 -7.41 -27.20 8.55
N PHE A 329 -6.23 -26.66 8.28
CA PHE A 329 -5.92 -25.26 8.52
C PHE A 329 -6.74 -24.33 7.61
N ALA A 330 -6.85 -24.65 6.32
CA ALA A 330 -7.70 -23.90 5.39
C ALA A 330 -9.16 -23.88 5.86
N ILE A 331 -9.68 -25.02 6.30
CA ILE A 331 -11.05 -25.15 6.83
C ILE A 331 -11.27 -24.24 8.03
N ASN A 332 -10.36 -24.28 8.99
CA ASN A 332 -10.46 -23.44 10.19
C ASN A 332 -10.45 -21.95 9.81
N ALA A 333 -9.57 -21.52 8.91
CA ALA A 333 -9.50 -20.14 8.45
C ALA A 333 -10.80 -19.67 7.76
N ILE A 334 -11.42 -20.55 6.98
CA ILE A 334 -12.71 -20.31 6.30
C ILE A 334 -13.85 -20.22 7.34
N SER A 335 -13.99 -21.25 8.19
CA SER A 335 -15.05 -21.32 9.20
C SER A 335 -15.03 -20.14 10.17
N GLU A 336 -13.84 -19.63 10.49
CA GLU A 336 -13.63 -18.49 11.38
C GLU A 336 -13.78 -17.13 10.68
N ASN A 337 -14.14 -17.10 9.40
CA ASN A 337 -14.26 -15.89 8.58
C ASN A 337 -13.02 -14.99 8.67
N LEU A 338 -11.82 -15.60 8.60
CA LEU A 338 -10.55 -14.90 8.84
C LEU A 338 -10.39 -13.65 7.97
N ASN A 339 -10.71 -13.73 6.67
CA ASN A 339 -10.60 -12.58 5.78
C ASN A 339 -11.54 -11.43 6.19
N GLN A 340 -12.77 -11.73 6.64
CA GLN A 340 -13.69 -10.70 7.14
C GLN A 340 -13.17 -10.06 8.44
N LYS A 341 -12.61 -10.87 9.34
CA LYS A 341 -11.97 -10.36 10.56
C LYS A 341 -10.77 -9.47 10.22
N ILE A 342 -9.97 -9.82 9.21
CA ILE A 342 -8.86 -9.00 8.71
C ILE A 342 -9.37 -7.68 8.14
N ILE A 343 -10.40 -7.71 7.29
CA ILE A 343 -11.03 -6.49 6.76
C ILE A 343 -11.44 -5.59 7.92
N ASN A 344 -12.21 -6.11 8.88
CA ASN A 344 -12.73 -5.31 9.99
C ASN A 344 -11.62 -4.79 10.93
N GLY A 345 -10.56 -5.56 11.15
CA GLY A 345 -9.49 -5.21 12.10
C GLY A 345 -8.29 -4.46 11.51
N VAL A 346 -8.18 -4.38 10.18
CA VAL A 346 -7.19 -3.54 9.48
C VAL A 346 -7.82 -2.23 8.97
N ILE A 347 -9.16 -2.12 9.03
CA ILE A 347 -9.86 -0.85 8.86
C ILE A 347 -9.74 -0.04 10.16
N GLU A 348 -8.77 0.86 10.18
CA GLU A 348 -8.98 2.21 10.69
C GLU A 348 -8.05 3.17 9.93
N THR A 349 -8.62 4.05 9.12
CA THR A 349 -8.02 5.36 8.84
C THR A 349 -8.29 6.13 10.12
N SER A 350 -7.42 5.96 11.12
CA SER A 350 -7.59 6.76 12.33
C SER A 350 -7.27 8.22 11.99
N ASP A 351 -7.99 9.12 12.64
CA ASP A 351 -7.70 10.55 12.61
C ASP A 351 -6.20 10.80 12.89
N GLU A 352 -5.63 10.08 13.87
CA GLU A 352 -4.21 10.13 14.19
C GLU A 352 -3.31 9.75 13.00
N TRP A 353 -3.65 8.70 12.25
CA TRP A 353 -2.87 8.29 11.09
C TRP A 353 -2.86 9.37 10.00
N ILE A 354 -4.03 9.97 9.72
CA ILE A 354 -4.17 11.03 8.70
C ILE A 354 -3.34 12.24 9.12
N ARG A 355 -3.53 12.73 10.35
CA ARG A 355 -2.78 13.88 10.89
C ARG A 355 -1.28 13.66 10.84
N ARG A 356 -0.80 12.51 11.32
CA ARG A 356 0.64 12.22 11.37
C ARG A 356 1.28 12.06 10.00
N ARG A 357 0.54 11.55 9.01
CA ARG A 357 1.08 11.29 7.65
C ARG A 357 0.97 12.48 6.72
N THR A 358 -0.01 13.35 6.94
CA THR A 358 -0.39 14.38 5.96
C THR A 358 -0.42 15.78 6.55
N GLY A 359 -0.61 15.90 7.87
CA GLY A 359 -0.92 17.16 8.55
C GLY A 359 -2.39 17.56 8.43
N ILE A 360 -3.19 16.84 7.65
CA ILE A 360 -4.59 17.16 7.38
C ILE A 360 -5.43 16.81 8.61
N VAL A 361 -6.26 17.76 9.02
CA VAL A 361 -7.19 17.65 10.15
C VAL A 361 -8.62 17.65 9.65
N GLN A 362 -8.91 18.52 8.69
CA GLN A 362 -10.20 18.63 8.04
C GLN A 362 -10.02 19.02 6.57
N ARG A 363 -11.12 19.00 5.83
CA ARG A 363 -11.19 19.49 4.44
C ARG A 363 -12.60 19.98 4.14
N HIS A 364 -12.71 20.76 3.09
CA HIS A 364 -14.00 21.17 2.53
C HIS A 364 -14.33 20.31 1.31
N ILE A 365 -15.61 19.96 1.20
CA ILE A 365 -16.18 19.26 0.04
C ILE A 365 -17.35 20.13 -0.45
N ALA A 366 -17.33 20.45 -1.74
CA ALA A 366 -18.37 21.26 -2.36
C ALA A 366 -19.72 20.51 -2.38
N ASP A 367 -20.81 21.27 -2.27
CA ASP A 367 -22.16 20.72 -2.34
C ASP A 367 -22.44 20.11 -3.73
N GLU A 368 -23.42 19.21 -3.81
CA GLU A 368 -23.69 18.43 -5.04
C GLU A 368 -23.93 19.32 -6.28
N GLY A 369 -24.58 20.47 -6.12
CA GLY A 369 -24.87 21.44 -7.18
C GLY A 369 -23.85 22.57 -7.34
N GLU A 370 -22.83 22.65 -6.48
CA GLU A 370 -21.81 23.68 -6.55
C GLU A 370 -20.68 23.27 -7.52
N LEU A 371 -20.31 24.18 -8.41
CA LEU A 371 -19.26 23.97 -9.42
C LEU A 371 -18.03 24.82 -9.15
N THR A 372 -16.92 24.50 -9.81
CA THR A 372 -15.64 25.19 -9.62
C THR A 372 -15.76 26.68 -9.91
N SER A 373 -16.57 27.07 -10.90
CA SER A 373 -16.85 28.47 -11.19
C SER A 373 -17.62 29.19 -10.07
N ASP A 374 -18.44 28.50 -9.28
CA ASP A 374 -19.15 29.09 -8.13
C ASP A 374 -18.18 29.43 -7.00
N LEU A 375 -17.28 28.49 -6.67
CA LEU A 375 -16.20 28.73 -5.72
C LEU A 375 -15.31 29.90 -6.17
N ALA A 376 -14.93 29.91 -7.45
CA ALA A 376 -14.14 30.98 -8.06
C ALA A 376 -14.82 32.35 -7.97
N VAL A 377 -16.13 32.44 -8.21
CA VAL A 377 -16.90 33.68 -8.10
C VAL A 377 -16.91 34.20 -6.66
N ASN A 378 -17.06 33.32 -5.68
CA ASN A 378 -17.06 33.72 -4.26
C ASN A 378 -15.70 34.24 -3.83
N ALA A 379 -14.62 33.56 -4.20
CA ALA A 379 -13.25 34.02 -3.95
C ALA A 379 -12.98 35.37 -4.64
N ALA A 380 -13.40 35.52 -5.90
CA ALA A 380 -13.25 36.75 -6.66
C ALA A 380 -13.98 37.94 -6.03
N LYS A 381 -15.23 37.77 -5.60
CA LYS A 381 -15.98 38.83 -4.91
C LYS A 381 -15.24 39.33 -3.68
N SER A 382 -14.74 38.40 -2.85
CA SER A 382 -13.96 38.76 -1.66
C SER A 382 -12.68 39.54 -2.02
N ALA A 383 -11.94 39.10 -3.05
CA ALA A 383 -10.72 39.77 -3.49
C ALA A 383 -11.01 41.18 -4.07
N ILE A 384 -12.07 41.33 -4.87
CA ILE A 384 -12.50 42.62 -5.43
C ILE A 384 -12.93 43.59 -4.32
N GLU A 385 -13.70 43.10 -3.35
CA GLU A 385 -14.12 43.90 -2.18
C GLU A 385 -12.91 44.38 -1.36
N LYS A 386 -11.95 43.49 -1.09
CA LYS A 386 -10.70 43.83 -0.37
C LYS A 386 -9.84 44.81 -1.17
N ALA A 387 -9.81 44.70 -2.49
CA ALA A 387 -9.10 45.62 -3.39
C ALA A 387 -9.80 46.99 -3.51
N LYS A 388 -11.08 47.09 -3.11
CA LYS A 388 -11.90 48.31 -3.18
C LYS A 388 -12.02 48.88 -4.60
N ILE A 389 -12.25 48.00 -5.58
CA ILE A 389 -12.46 48.35 -6.99
C ILE A 389 -13.82 47.86 -7.50
N SER A 390 -14.28 48.42 -8.61
CA SER A 390 -15.47 47.94 -9.32
C SER A 390 -15.16 46.73 -10.20
N VAL A 391 -16.16 45.87 -10.41
CA VAL A 391 -16.08 44.76 -11.39
C VAL A 391 -15.82 45.24 -12.82
N ASP A 392 -16.21 46.48 -13.14
CA ASP A 392 -15.97 47.10 -14.45
C ASP A 392 -14.51 47.52 -14.66
N GLU A 393 -13.71 47.59 -13.59
CA GLU A 393 -12.28 47.92 -13.66
C GLU A 393 -11.40 46.69 -13.94
N ILE A 394 -11.96 45.47 -13.89
CA ILE A 394 -11.22 44.25 -14.19
C ILE A 394 -11.06 44.11 -15.70
N ASP A 395 -9.82 44.02 -16.16
CA ASP A 395 -9.45 43.92 -17.58
C ASP A 395 -9.09 42.48 -18.00
N LEU A 396 -8.69 41.65 -17.03
CA LEU A 396 -8.22 40.28 -17.25
C LEU A 396 -8.72 39.37 -16.13
N ILE A 397 -9.27 38.21 -16.50
CA ILE A 397 -9.61 37.13 -15.55
C ILE A 397 -8.88 35.84 -15.96
N ILE A 398 -8.05 35.31 -15.06
CA ILE A 398 -7.40 34.01 -15.24
C ILE A 398 -7.86 33.06 -14.14
N VAL A 399 -8.37 31.89 -14.52
CA VAL A 399 -8.68 30.81 -13.57
C VAL A 399 -7.71 29.66 -13.75
N ALA A 400 -6.88 29.42 -12.74
CA ALA A 400 -6.07 28.22 -12.64
C ALA A 400 -6.91 27.05 -12.09
N THR A 401 -7.13 26.03 -12.93
CA THR A 401 -7.94 24.86 -12.54
C THR A 401 -7.62 23.62 -13.37
N THR A 402 -7.79 22.45 -12.76
CA THR A 402 -7.84 21.12 -13.43
C THR A 402 -9.21 20.47 -13.38
N THR A 403 -10.15 21.08 -12.67
CA THR A 403 -11.52 20.59 -12.50
C THR A 403 -12.53 21.63 -13.00
N PRO A 404 -12.41 22.14 -14.26
CA PRO A 404 -13.36 23.12 -14.76
C PRO A 404 -14.76 22.52 -14.88
N ASP A 405 -15.78 23.37 -14.77
CA ASP A 405 -17.19 23.00 -14.94
C ASP A 405 -17.46 22.22 -16.23
N LYS A 406 -16.75 22.60 -17.30
CA LYS A 406 -16.89 22.07 -18.66
C LYS A 406 -15.52 22.05 -19.34
N THR A 407 -15.36 21.18 -20.33
CA THR A 407 -14.21 21.24 -21.25
C THR A 407 -14.22 22.53 -22.08
N LEU A 408 -15.41 22.97 -22.49
CA LEU A 408 -15.67 24.27 -23.08
C LEU A 408 -17.11 24.71 -22.80
N PRO A 409 -17.37 26.01 -22.55
CA PRO A 409 -16.40 27.12 -22.44
C PRO A 409 -15.54 27.05 -21.17
N SER A 410 -14.54 27.93 -21.06
CA SER A 410 -13.62 27.98 -19.90
C SER A 410 -14.31 28.42 -18.61
N CYS A 411 -13.80 27.95 -17.47
CA CYS A 411 -14.26 28.35 -16.15
C CYS A 411 -14.18 29.88 -15.96
N ALA A 412 -13.10 30.51 -16.43
CA ALA A 412 -12.90 31.95 -16.37
C ALA A 412 -13.99 32.76 -17.11
N THR A 413 -14.50 32.29 -18.25
CA THR A 413 -15.61 32.97 -18.95
C THR A 413 -16.93 32.84 -18.20
N ILE A 414 -17.14 31.74 -17.50
CA ILE A 414 -18.31 31.57 -16.63
C ILE A 414 -18.22 32.53 -15.44
N VAL A 415 -17.04 32.65 -14.82
CA VAL A 415 -16.77 33.61 -13.73
C VAL A 415 -16.99 35.06 -14.22
N GLN A 416 -16.45 35.42 -15.38
CA GLN A 416 -16.64 36.74 -16.00
C GLN A 416 -18.12 37.08 -16.16
N SER A 417 -18.92 36.14 -16.68
CA SER A 417 -20.35 36.32 -16.85
C SER A 417 -21.09 36.44 -15.51
N LYS A 418 -20.75 35.61 -14.52
CA LYS A 418 -21.38 35.62 -13.18
C LYS A 418 -21.07 36.90 -12.41
N LEU A 419 -19.86 37.46 -12.55
CA LEU A 419 -19.45 38.72 -11.92
C LEU A 419 -19.89 39.96 -12.71
N LYS A 420 -20.30 39.79 -13.98
CA LYS A 420 -20.64 40.86 -14.91
C LYS A 420 -19.45 41.78 -15.26
N CYS A 421 -18.23 41.25 -15.29
CA CYS A 421 -17.02 41.99 -15.68
C CYS A 421 -16.97 42.18 -17.21
N LYS A 422 -17.71 43.15 -17.74
CA LYS A 422 -17.92 43.31 -19.20
C LYS A 422 -16.66 43.65 -19.99
N ASN A 423 -15.67 44.27 -19.34
CA ASN A 423 -14.42 44.71 -19.97
C ASN A 423 -13.33 43.63 -19.96
N ALA A 424 -13.50 42.60 -19.12
CA ALA A 424 -12.50 41.57 -18.95
C ALA A 424 -12.51 40.55 -20.08
N PHE A 425 -11.35 40.28 -20.67
CA PHE A 425 -11.13 39.03 -21.40
C PHE A 425 -10.65 37.95 -20.42
N SER A 426 -10.94 36.68 -20.72
CA SER A 426 -10.80 35.62 -19.71
C SER A 426 -10.42 34.25 -20.29
N PHE A 427 -9.56 33.52 -19.60
CA PHE A 427 -9.14 32.16 -19.99
C PHE A 427 -8.68 31.33 -18.78
N ASP A 428 -8.63 30.01 -18.96
CA ASP A 428 -8.13 29.09 -17.93
C ASP A 428 -6.64 28.79 -18.12
N VAL A 429 -5.95 28.50 -17.02
CA VAL A 429 -4.59 27.95 -17.00
C VAL A 429 -4.62 26.58 -16.33
N GLN A 430 -4.21 25.55 -17.06
CA GLN A 430 -4.12 24.20 -16.53
C GLN A 430 -2.66 23.80 -16.35
N ALA A 431 -2.19 23.80 -15.09
CA ALA A 431 -0.87 23.27 -14.70
C ALA A 431 -0.95 22.60 -13.32
N ALA A 432 -2.02 21.84 -13.11
CA ALA A 432 -2.33 21.11 -11.87
C ALA A 432 -2.15 21.99 -10.61
N CYS A 433 -1.55 21.43 -9.55
CA CYS A 433 -1.32 22.13 -8.29
C CYS A 433 -0.41 23.37 -8.41
N SER A 434 0.40 23.46 -9.47
CA SER A 434 1.20 24.66 -9.77
C SER A 434 0.46 25.70 -10.62
N GLY A 435 -0.81 25.45 -10.96
CA GLY A 435 -1.62 26.28 -11.83
C GLY A 435 -1.66 27.75 -11.42
N PHE A 436 -1.78 28.03 -10.12
CA PHE A 436 -1.84 29.42 -9.64
C PHE A 436 -0.53 30.18 -9.84
N ILE A 437 0.62 29.53 -9.60
CA ILE A 437 1.95 30.10 -9.90
C ILE A 437 2.05 30.45 -11.39
N TYR A 438 1.66 29.51 -12.25
CA TYR A 438 1.64 29.72 -13.71
C TYR A 438 0.72 30.88 -14.10
N ALA A 439 -0.49 30.94 -13.51
CA ALA A 439 -1.46 32.00 -13.79
C ALA A 439 -0.98 33.38 -13.35
N VAL A 440 -0.31 33.49 -12.19
CA VAL A 440 0.31 34.74 -11.73
C VAL A 440 1.43 35.18 -12.68
N THR A 441 2.30 34.26 -13.13
CA THR A 441 3.35 34.58 -14.11
C THR A 441 2.77 35.07 -15.44
N VAL A 442 1.70 34.43 -15.94
CA VAL A 442 1.02 34.85 -17.17
C VAL A 442 0.38 36.23 -16.98
N ALA A 443 -0.30 36.47 -15.86
CA ALA A 443 -0.90 37.78 -15.55
C ALA A 443 0.16 38.88 -15.46
N ASP A 444 1.27 38.64 -14.75
CA ASP A 444 2.39 39.58 -14.64
C ASP A 444 2.98 39.94 -16.00
N SER A 445 3.17 38.94 -16.87
CA SER A 445 3.68 39.14 -18.23
C SER A 445 2.71 39.94 -19.09
N LEU A 446 1.41 39.68 -18.99
CA LEU A 446 0.37 40.40 -19.72
C LEU A 446 0.24 41.85 -19.25
N ILE A 447 0.24 42.10 -17.94
CA ILE A 447 0.23 43.46 -17.35
C ILE A 447 1.44 44.26 -17.84
N LYS A 448 2.64 43.65 -17.83
CA LYS A 448 3.89 44.32 -18.25
C LYS A 448 3.95 44.62 -19.76
N SER A 449 3.27 43.82 -20.58
CA SER A 449 3.32 43.94 -22.04
C SER A 449 2.14 44.70 -22.65
N ASN A 450 1.05 44.89 -21.90
CA ASN A 450 -0.16 45.54 -22.37
C ASN A 450 -0.67 46.58 -21.35
N ASP A 451 -0.45 47.85 -21.68
CA ASP A 451 -0.83 49.01 -20.87
C ASP A 451 -2.34 49.16 -20.64
N ARG A 452 -3.17 48.43 -21.39
CA ARG A 452 -4.63 48.38 -21.19
C ARG A 452 -5.05 47.50 -20.01
N ILE A 453 -4.16 46.64 -19.51
CA ILE A 453 -4.47 45.75 -18.38
C ILE A 453 -4.02 46.44 -17.09
N LYS A 454 -4.96 47.12 -16.43
CA LYS A 454 -4.73 47.79 -15.14
C LYS A 454 -5.01 46.86 -13.97
N TYR A 455 -6.08 46.07 -14.05
CA TYR A 455 -6.42 45.09 -13.03
C TYR A 455 -6.62 43.70 -13.62
N ALA A 456 -5.85 42.74 -13.10
CA ALA A 456 -6.02 41.33 -13.40
C ALA A 456 -6.53 40.58 -12.17
N LEU A 457 -7.62 39.85 -12.33
CA LEU A 457 -8.14 38.93 -11.34
C LEU A 457 -7.60 37.53 -11.62
N VAL A 458 -6.76 37.02 -10.73
CA VAL A 458 -6.14 35.69 -10.84
C VAL A 458 -6.69 34.79 -9.75
N ILE A 459 -7.28 33.66 -10.15
CA ILE A 459 -8.03 32.77 -9.26
C ILE A 459 -7.42 31.37 -9.34
N GLY A 460 -7.13 30.74 -8.22
CA GLY A 460 -6.94 29.30 -8.14
C GLY A 460 -8.22 28.66 -7.59
N ALA A 461 -8.85 27.76 -8.33
CA ALA A 461 -10.12 27.15 -7.94
C ALA A 461 -10.20 25.69 -8.37
N GLU A 462 -10.56 24.80 -7.44
CA GLU A 462 -10.62 23.37 -7.67
C GLU A 462 -11.75 22.70 -6.86
N ILE A 463 -12.43 21.76 -7.50
CA ILE A 463 -13.28 20.77 -6.84
C ILE A 463 -12.66 19.38 -7.09
N MET A 464 -11.54 19.12 -6.41
CA MET A 464 -10.79 17.88 -6.52
C MET A 464 -11.62 16.66 -6.12
N SER A 465 -12.58 16.82 -5.21
CA SER A 465 -13.48 15.77 -4.73
C SER A 465 -14.24 15.03 -5.85
N ARG A 466 -14.47 15.67 -6.99
CA ARG A 466 -15.16 15.05 -8.15
C ARG A 466 -14.28 14.05 -8.90
N ILE A 467 -12.96 14.23 -8.84
CA ILE A 467 -11.98 13.36 -9.50
C ILE A 467 -11.19 12.50 -8.50
N VAL A 468 -11.52 12.54 -7.20
CA VAL A 468 -11.02 11.58 -6.21
C VAL A 468 -11.72 10.22 -6.38
N ASP A 469 -10.95 9.14 -6.28
CA ASP A 469 -11.47 7.81 -6.00
C ASP A 469 -11.63 7.65 -4.48
N TRP A 470 -12.88 7.60 -4.03
CA TRP A 470 -13.21 7.53 -2.60
C TRP A 470 -12.89 6.16 -1.98
N GLU A 471 -12.68 5.14 -2.81
CA GLU A 471 -12.25 3.81 -2.36
C GLU A 471 -10.71 3.73 -2.23
N ASP A 472 -9.95 4.61 -2.90
CA ASP A 472 -8.50 4.69 -2.81
C ASP A 472 -8.03 5.55 -1.62
N ARG A 473 -7.79 4.91 -0.48
CA ARG A 473 -7.26 5.58 0.73
C ARG A 473 -5.91 6.26 0.56
N SER A 474 -5.13 5.91 -0.46
CA SER A 474 -3.83 6.54 -0.68
C SER A 474 -3.96 8.00 -1.16
N THR A 475 -5.09 8.34 -1.78
CA THR A 475 -5.39 9.65 -2.34
C THR A 475 -6.62 10.30 -1.71
N CYS A 476 -7.62 9.51 -1.29
CA CYS A 476 -8.92 10.03 -0.85
C CYS A 476 -8.91 10.83 0.44
N VAL A 477 -7.83 10.81 1.22
CA VAL A 477 -7.66 11.64 2.42
C VAL A 477 -6.90 12.95 2.15
N LEU A 478 -6.32 13.11 0.96
CA LEU A 478 -5.38 14.18 0.67
C LEU A 478 -6.06 15.44 0.13
N PHE A 479 -7.07 15.27 -0.71
CA PHE A 479 -7.62 16.38 -1.49
C PHE A 479 -8.87 16.98 -0.86
N GLY A 480 -8.98 18.29 -0.99
CA GLY A 480 -10.15 19.09 -0.63
C GLY A 480 -10.52 20.04 -1.76
N ASP A 481 -11.69 20.67 -1.61
CA ASP A 481 -12.21 21.64 -2.56
C ASP A 481 -11.99 23.06 -2.04
N GLY A 482 -11.82 24.02 -2.94
CA GLY A 482 -11.68 25.42 -2.53
C GLY A 482 -11.33 26.37 -3.67
N ALA A 483 -11.39 27.66 -3.37
CA ALA A 483 -10.95 28.71 -4.27
C ALA A 483 -10.32 29.87 -3.50
N GLY A 484 -9.25 30.44 -4.06
CA GLY A 484 -8.65 31.69 -3.60
C GLY A 484 -8.37 32.60 -4.79
N ALA A 485 -8.42 33.92 -4.58
CA ALA A 485 -8.24 34.90 -5.64
C ALA A 485 -7.34 36.05 -5.19
N VAL A 486 -6.59 36.60 -6.14
CA VAL A 486 -5.81 37.82 -5.97
C VAL A 486 -6.16 38.82 -7.06
N VAL A 487 -6.17 40.10 -6.69
CA VAL A 487 -6.24 41.20 -7.66
C VAL A 487 -4.83 41.76 -7.83
N MET A 488 -4.29 41.66 -9.04
CA MET A 488 -3.02 42.25 -9.42
C MET A 488 -3.27 43.58 -10.11
N LYS A 489 -2.56 44.62 -9.67
CA LYS A 489 -2.67 45.97 -10.22
C LYS A 489 -1.38 46.34 -10.96
N SER A 490 -1.52 46.95 -12.12
CA SER A 490 -0.42 47.59 -12.83
C SER A 490 0.03 48.85 -12.08
N GLU A 491 1.25 48.82 -11.54
CA GLU A 491 1.80 49.94 -10.77
C GLU A 491 3.32 49.97 -10.87
N MET A 492 3.87 51.18 -10.96
CA MET A 492 5.31 51.42 -10.88
C MET A 492 5.71 51.59 -9.42
N GLY A 493 6.67 50.81 -8.93
CA GLY A 493 7.06 50.90 -7.53
C GLY A 493 8.06 49.83 -7.09
N ARG A 494 8.23 49.72 -5.76
CA ARG A 494 9.11 48.73 -5.12
C ARG A 494 8.38 47.47 -4.65
N SER A 495 7.05 47.48 -4.62
CA SER A 495 6.18 46.35 -4.31
C SER A 495 5.67 45.68 -5.60
N GLY A 496 5.30 44.41 -5.50
CA GLY A 496 4.83 43.60 -6.62
C GLY A 496 5.68 42.36 -6.87
N ILE A 497 5.52 41.77 -8.07
CA ILE A 497 6.25 40.57 -8.48
C ILE A 497 7.67 40.94 -8.88
N ILE A 498 8.65 40.41 -8.14
CA ILE A 498 10.09 40.62 -8.39
C ILE A 498 10.56 39.70 -9.51
N SER A 499 10.24 38.41 -9.41
CA SER A 499 10.58 37.41 -10.42
C SER A 499 9.65 36.20 -10.33
N THR A 500 9.62 35.43 -11.42
CA THR A 500 8.93 34.14 -11.47
C THR A 500 9.78 33.13 -12.22
N ASN A 501 9.75 31.87 -11.80
CA ASN A 501 10.46 30.76 -12.44
C ASN A 501 9.49 29.61 -12.67
N LEU A 502 9.37 29.12 -13.92
CA LEU A 502 8.45 28.04 -14.29
C LEU A 502 9.22 26.90 -14.94
N HIS A 503 8.84 25.66 -14.60
CA HIS A 503 9.46 24.44 -15.11
C HIS A 503 8.45 23.32 -15.33
N SER A 504 8.78 22.40 -16.26
CA SER A 504 8.00 21.20 -16.52
C SER A 504 8.87 20.00 -16.90
N ASP A 505 8.38 18.78 -16.65
CA ASP A 505 9.05 17.52 -16.96
C ASP A 505 8.02 16.41 -17.24
N GLY A 506 7.70 16.23 -18.52
CA GLY A 506 6.73 15.27 -19.04
C GLY A 506 7.11 13.79 -18.96
N ASN A 507 8.32 13.45 -18.52
CA ASN A 507 8.82 12.07 -18.59
C ASN A 507 8.39 11.19 -17.40
N VAL A 508 7.61 11.75 -16.48
CA VAL A 508 7.35 11.14 -15.17
C VAL A 508 5.85 11.02 -14.94
N ASP A 509 5.32 9.80 -15.12
CA ASP A 509 3.90 9.48 -14.86
C ASP A 509 3.72 8.93 -13.44
N ILE A 510 3.85 9.81 -12.44
CA ILE A 510 3.73 9.47 -11.01
C ILE A 510 2.50 10.10 -10.33
N LEU A 511 1.84 11.04 -11.00
CA LEU A 511 0.63 11.71 -10.56
C LEU A 511 -0.17 12.11 -11.80
N CYS A 512 -1.30 11.46 -12.01
CA CYS A 512 -2.13 11.62 -13.20
C CYS A 512 -3.59 11.29 -12.89
N THR A 513 -4.46 11.41 -13.88
CA THR A 513 -5.78 10.76 -13.87
C THR A 513 -5.73 9.51 -14.73
N ASN A 514 -6.45 8.46 -14.34
CA ASN A 514 -6.59 7.25 -15.18
C ASN A 514 -7.56 7.42 -16.36
N GLY A 515 -8.01 8.64 -16.62
CA GLY A 515 -8.91 9.01 -17.70
C GLY A 515 -8.55 10.36 -18.31
N GLY A 516 -9.28 10.71 -19.36
CA GLY A 516 -9.14 11.97 -20.07
C GLY A 516 -10.23 12.12 -21.14
N ILE A 517 -10.74 13.33 -21.32
CA ILE A 517 -11.90 13.60 -22.18
C ILE A 517 -11.69 13.07 -23.61
N SER A 518 -10.48 13.20 -24.16
CA SER A 518 -10.14 12.72 -25.50
C SER A 518 -9.66 11.26 -25.56
N SER A 519 -9.50 10.59 -24.42
CA SER A 519 -9.03 9.20 -24.34
C SER A 519 -10.11 8.24 -23.84
N THR A 520 -10.65 8.47 -22.64
CA THR A 520 -11.68 7.62 -22.01
C THR A 520 -13.09 8.19 -22.13
N GLY A 521 -13.22 9.48 -22.49
CA GLY A 521 -14.51 10.17 -22.54
C GLY A 521 -14.97 10.77 -21.21
N ASP A 522 -14.16 10.63 -20.16
CA ASP A 522 -14.37 11.22 -18.83
C ASP A 522 -13.06 11.83 -18.29
N SER A 523 -13.09 12.49 -17.13
CA SER A 523 -11.87 13.02 -16.50
C SER A 523 -11.04 11.96 -15.79
N GLY A 524 -11.56 10.74 -15.61
CA GLY A 524 -10.97 9.72 -14.76
C GLY A 524 -10.88 10.11 -13.28
N LYS A 525 -10.11 9.30 -12.54
CA LYS A 525 -9.81 9.48 -11.12
C LYS A 525 -8.31 9.66 -10.88
N ILE A 526 -7.96 10.45 -9.87
CA ILE A 526 -6.58 10.73 -9.48
C ILE A 526 -5.87 9.42 -9.14
N CYS A 527 -4.71 9.20 -9.75
CA CYS A 527 -3.81 8.09 -9.51
C CYS A 527 -2.45 8.66 -9.12
N MET A 528 -1.85 8.14 -8.03
CA MET A 528 -0.61 8.70 -7.50
C MET A 528 0.32 7.62 -6.95
N ASN A 529 1.61 7.72 -7.30
CA ASN A 529 2.69 7.07 -6.57
C ASN A 529 3.27 8.05 -5.54
N GLY A 530 2.68 8.07 -4.34
CA GLY A 530 3.02 9.07 -3.31
C GLY A 530 4.50 9.07 -2.88
N ARG A 531 5.21 7.93 -2.97
CA ARG A 531 6.65 7.86 -2.63
C ARG A 531 7.50 8.63 -3.64
N GLU A 532 7.26 8.39 -4.93
CA GLU A 532 8.00 9.07 -5.99
C GLU A 532 7.62 10.55 -6.02
N VAL A 533 6.32 10.89 -5.83
CA VAL A 533 5.87 12.29 -5.74
C VAL A 533 6.59 13.01 -4.60
N PHE A 534 6.65 12.42 -3.40
CA PHE A 534 7.36 13.01 -2.26
C PHE A 534 8.84 13.27 -2.59
N LYS A 535 9.53 12.28 -3.14
CA LYS A 535 10.95 12.39 -3.50
C LYS A 535 11.18 13.50 -4.52
N HIS A 536 10.44 13.49 -5.63
CA HIS A 536 10.56 14.50 -6.68
C HIS A 536 10.17 15.90 -6.20
N ALA A 537 9.14 16.01 -5.34
CA ALA A 537 8.72 17.28 -4.76
C ALA A 537 9.81 17.92 -3.91
N VAL A 538 10.40 17.17 -2.98
CA VAL A 538 11.48 17.71 -2.12
C VAL A 538 12.68 18.15 -2.97
N ASP A 539 13.11 17.33 -3.93
CA ASP A 539 14.29 17.66 -4.73
C ASP A 539 14.06 18.85 -5.68
N LYS A 540 12.93 18.87 -6.40
CA LYS A 540 12.63 19.95 -7.37
C LYS A 540 12.30 21.27 -6.68
N LEU A 541 11.57 21.26 -5.55
CA LEU A 541 11.24 22.48 -4.81
C LEU A 541 12.47 23.11 -4.15
N THR A 542 13.38 22.32 -3.58
CA THR A 542 14.64 22.86 -3.04
C THR A 542 15.48 23.50 -4.13
N ALA A 543 15.66 22.81 -5.27
CA ALA A 543 16.42 23.35 -6.40
C ALA A 543 15.79 24.64 -6.97
N LEU A 544 14.45 24.69 -7.06
CA LEU A 544 13.70 25.87 -7.48
C LEU A 544 13.92 27.07 -6.55
N ILE A 545 13.90 26.86 -5.23
CA ILE A 545 14.16 27.94 -4.26
C ILE A 545 15.58 28.47 -4.44
N GLU A 546 16.58 27.58 -4.49
CA GLU A 546 17.98 27.96 -4.70
C GLU A 546 18.17 28.73 -6.01
N GLU A 547 17.54 28.29 -7.10
CA GLU A 547 17.53 28.97 -8.39
C GLU A 547 16.94 30.38 -8.28
N THR A 548 15.77 30.50 -7.65
CA THR A 548 15.06 31.77 -7.48
C THR A 548 15.91 32.76 -6.68
N LEU A 549 16.49 32.32 -5.57
CA LEU A 549 17.35 33.14 -4.73
C LEU A 549 18.61 33.59 -5.48
N LYS A 550 19.27 32.65 -6.17
CA LYS A 550 20.47 32.93 -6.96
C LYS A 550 20.20 33.94 -8.08
N TYR A 551 19.09 33.78 -8.80
CA TYR A 551 18.69 34.68 -9.88
C TYR A 551 18.49 36.13 -9.39
N ASN A 552 17.96 36.29 -8.18
CA ASN A 552 17.71 37.61 -7.58
C ASN A 552 18.86 38.12 -6.69
N ASN A 553 19.99 37.38 -6.61
CA ASN A 553 21.11 37.68 -5.73
C ASN A 553 20.68 37.84 -4.25
N LEU A 554 19.80 36.96 -3.79
CA LEU A 554 19.29 36.90 -2.42
C LEU A 554 19.81 35.66 -1.69
N LYS A 555 19.77 35.73 -0.37
CA LYS A 555 19.97 34.59 0.54
C LYS A 555 18.62 34.13 1.07
N ILE A 556 18.56 32.89 1.54
CA ILE A 556 17.36 32.34 2.17
C ILE A 556 16.92 33.16 3.40
N THR A 557 17.86 33.80 4.09
CA THR A 557 17.62 34.70 5.23
C THR A 557 16.92 36.00 4.86
N ASP A 558 16.90 36.37 3.58
CA ASP A 558 16.23 37.57 3.08
C ASP A 558 14.74 37.32 2.80
N ILE A 559 14.27 36.08 2.92
CA ILE A 559 12.87 35.71 2.75
C ILE A 559 12.14 35.80 4.10
N ASP A 560 11.11 36.65 4.15
CA ASP A 560 10.29 36.82 5.35
C ASP A 560 9.27 35.70 5.49
N TRP A 561 8.66 35.28 4.38
CA TRP A 561 7.61 34.27 4.38
C TRP A 561 7.75 33.29 3.21
N LEU A 562 7.72 32.00 3.52
CA LEU A 562 7.57 30.93 2.53
C LEU A 562 6.09 30.52 2.48
N ILE A 563 5.49 30.56 1.28
CA ILE A 563 4.09 30.20 1.04
C ILE A 563 4.05 29.01 0.06
N PRO A 564 4.21 27.78 0.56
CA PRO A 564 4.25 26.61 -0.30
C PRO A 564 2.85 26.14 -0.71
N HIS A 565 2.80 25.30 -1.74
CA HIS A 565 1.63 24.47 -2.03
C HIS A 565 1.30 23.55 -0.84
N GLN A 566 0.05 23.57 -0.41
CA GLN A 566 -0.47 22.87 0.77
C GLN A 566 -0.81 21.41 0.44
N ALA A 567 0.18 20.61 0.02
CA ALA A 567 -0.04 19.22 -0.36
C ALA A 567 0.00 18.25 0.83
N ASN A 568 1.04 18.36 1.64
CA ASN A 568 1.38 17.44 2.72
C ASN A 568 2.42 18.11 3.62
N ILE A 569 2.19 18.15 4.93
CA ILE A 569 3.10 18.81 5.87
C ILE A 569 4.53 18.25 5.81
N ARG A 570 4.68 16.95 5.54
CA ARG A 570 6.01 16.30 5.49
C ARG A 570 6.85 16.77 4.32
N ILE A 571 6.22 17.15 3.19
CA ILE A 571 6.96 17.74 2.05
C ILE A 571 7.46 19.12 2.46
N ILE A 572 6.59 19.92 3.08
CA ILE A 572 6.92 21.27 3.56
C ILE A 572 8.09 21.18 4.57
N GLU A 573 7.97 20.35 5.60
CA GLU A 573 9.01 20.13 6.61
C GLU A 573 10.33 19.65 6.01
N ALA A 574 10.28 18.73 5.03
CA ALA A 574 11.49 18.21 4.39
C ALA A 574 12.21 19.28 3.56
N VAL A 575 11.48 20.12 2.81
CA VAL A 575 12.04 21.24 2.04
C VAL A 575 12.68 22.27 2.98
N VAL A 576 11.94 22.67 4.02
CA VAL A 576 12.35 23.67 5.02
C VAL A 576 13.59 23.20 5.78
N LYS A 577 13.63 21.94 6.20
CA LYS A 577 14.80 21.32 6.85
C LYS A 577 16.02 21.27 5.94
N LYS A 578 15.84 20.98 4.65
CA LYS A 578 16.95 20.92 3.69
C LYS A 578 17.56 22.30 3.40
N LEU A 579 16.76 23.36 3.53
CA LEU A 579 17.16 24.75 3.32
C LEU A 579 17.59 25.48 4.60
N ASP A 580 17.49 24.83 5.76
CA ASP A 580 17.70 25.45 7.08
C ASP A 580 16.83 26.71 7.28
N PHE A 581 15.57 26.64 6.84
CA PHE A 581 14.60 27.73 6.99
C PHE A 581 13.76 27.53 8.27
N PRO A 582 13.42 28.58 9.02
CA PRO A 582 12.56 28.48 10.20
C PRO A 582 11.11 28.10 9.82
N ILE A 583 10.59 27.04 10.44
CA ILE A 583 9.23 26.53 10.15
C ILE A 583 8.13 27.55 10.53
N GLU A 584 8.40 28.41 11.52
CA GLU A 584 7.52 29.48 11.96
C GLU A 584 7.34 30.61 10.92
N LYS A 585 8.27 30.73 9.96
CA LYS A 585 8.17 31.63 8.80
C LYS A 585 7.50 30.98 7.58
N VAL A 586 6.91 29.80 7.77
CA VAL A 586 6.19 29.07 6.72
C VAL A 586 4.69 29.21 6.94
N ILE A 587 3.98 29.63 5.90
CA ILE A 587 2.52 29.64 5.94
C ILE A 587 1.99 28.24 5.67
N ASN A 588 1.37 27.66 6.68
CA ASN A 588 0.76 26.34 6.62
C ASN A 588 -0.73 26.42 6.96
N THR A 589 -1.56 25.85 6.08
CA THR A 589 -3.02 25.73 6.19
C THR A 589 -3.51 24.35 5.70
N VAL A 590 -2.60 23.38 5.51
CA VAL A 590 -2.94 22.02 5.05
C VAL A 590 -3.86 21.30 6.03
N ASP A 591 -3.78 21.63 7.31
CA ASP A 591 -4.65 21.13 8.37
C ASP A 591 -6.09 21.62 8.20
N GLN A 592 -6.28 22.82 7.68
CA GLN A 592 -7.59 23.46 7.53
C GLN A 592 -8.30 23.08 6.22
N HIS A 593 -7.56 23.02 5.11
CA HIS A 593 -8.19 22.89 3.78
C HIS A 593 -7.77 21.64 3.02
N ALA A 594 -6.82 20.86 3.53
CA ALA A 594 -6.16 19.77 2.80
C ALA A 594 -5.50 20.26 1.49
N ASN A 595 -5.27 19.35 0.54
CA ASN A 595 -4.73 19.69 -0.77
C ASN A 595 -5.84 20.19 -1.70
N THR A 596 -5.92 21.51 -1.85
CA THR A 596 -6.85 22.21 -2.76
C THR A 596 -6.23 22.54 -4.12
N SER A 597 -5.16 21.83 -4.51
CA SER A 597 -4.44 22.00 -5.78
C SER A 597 -4.11 23.48 -6.05
N ALA A 598 -4.56 24.07 -7.16
CA ALA A 598 -4.27 25.45 -7.53
C ALA A 598 -4.79 26.48 -6.52
N ALA A 599 -5.85 26.17 -5.75
CA ALA A 599 -6.39 27.09 -4.76
C ALA A 599 -5.52 27.19 -3.48
N SER A 600 -4.57 26.28 -3.28
CA SER A 600 -3.83 26.18 -2.00
C SER A 600 -3.03 27.43 -1.65
N ILE A 601 -2.32 28.00 -2.62
CA ILE A 601 -1.48 29.18 -2.39
C ILE A 601 -2.31 30.45 -2.17
N PRO A 602 -3.31 30.79 -2.99
CA PRO A 602 -4.10 32.00 -2.72
C PRO A 602 -4.93 31.89 -1.43
N LEU A 603 -5.42 30.69 -1.06
CA LEU A 603 -6.04 30.48 0.26
C LEU A 603 -5.06 30.72 1.41
N ALA A 604 -3.84 30.17 1.31
CA ALA A 604 -2.80 30.35 2.32
C ALA A 604 -2.36 31.82 2.44
N LEU A 605 -2.23 32.51 1.31
CA LEU A 605 -1.89 33.93 1.26
C LEU A 605 -2.96 34.79 1.93
N ASP A 606 -4.23 34.55 1.61
CA ASP A 606 -5.35 35.30 2.22
C ASP A 606 -5.42 35.06 3.73
N TYR A 607 -5.29 33.80 4.17
CA TYR A 607 -5.19 33.47 5.60
C TYR A 607 -4.04 34.22 6.29
N ALA A 608 -2.85 34.24 5.70
CA ALA A 608 -1.70 34.91 6.29
C ALA A 608 -1.87 36.44 6.40
N ILE A 609 -2.56 37.05 5.45
CA ILE A 609 -2.89 38.49 5.48
C ILE A 609 -3.95 38.76 6.55
N GLN A 610 -5.01 37.95 6.63
CA GLN A 610 -6.06 38.11 7.65
C GLN A 610 -5.50 37.95 9.07
N GLU A 611 -4.60 36.99 9.27
CA GLU A 611 -3.89 36.78 10.54
C GLU A 611 -2.76 37.79 10.79
N SER A 612 -2.62 38.82 9.96
CA SER A 612 -1.59 39.88 10.09
C SER A 612 -0.15 39.35 10.16
N LYS A 613 0.11 38.17 9.58
CA LYS A 613 1.45 37.57 9.49
C LYS A 613 2.29 38.29 8.44
N ILE A 614 1.73 38.48 7.25
CA ILE A 614 2.38 39.18 6.14
C ILE A 614 2.03 40.67 6.21
N LYS A 615 3.04 41.53 6.16
CA LYS A 615 2.91 42.99 6.21
C LYS A 615 3.45 43.63 4.94
N LEU A 616 2.99 44.85 4.65
CA LEU A 616 3.48 45.62 3.50
C LEU A 616 5.01 45.78 3.58
N GLY A 617 5.69 45.47 2.49
CA GLY A 617 7.14 45.47 2.39
C GLY A 617 7.81 44.11 2.61
N ASP A 618 7.11 43.13 3.21
CA ASP A 618 7.65 41.78 3.43
C ASP A 618 7.95 41.08 2.10
N GLN A 619 9.01 40.28 2.07
CA GLN A 619 9.36 39.44 0.93
C GLN A 619 8.76 38.04 1.06
N GLY A 620 7.79 37.74 0.19
CA GLY A 620 7.14 36.44 0.11
C GLY A 620 7.70 35.58 -1.03
N LEU A 621 7.97 34.31 -0.75
CA LEU A 621 8.33 33.32 -1.76
C LEU A 621 7.25 32.25 -1.86
N LEU A 622 6.54 32.22 -2.98
CA LEU A 622 5.48 31.26 -3.25
C LEU A 622 6.10 30.13 -4.08
N ILE A 623 5.82 28.87 -3.71
CA ILE A 623 6.34 27.71 -4.44
C ILE A 623 5.28 26.63 -4.61
N ALA A 624 5.22 26.02 -5.79
CA ALA A 624 4.31 24.90 -6.05
C ALA A 624 4.95 23.82 -6.91
N ILE A 625 4.47 22.59 -6.75
CA ILE A 625 4.70 21.46 -7.64
C ILE A 625 3.39 20.68 -7.82
N GLY A 626 3.14 20.18 -9.02
CA GLY A 626 1.95 19.39 -9.36
C GLY A 626 2.21 18.39 -10.49
N ALA A 627 1.14 17.72 -10.92
CA ALA A 627 1.14 16.79 -12.03
C ALA A 627 1.65 17.44 -13.32
N GLY A 628 2.36 16.67 -14.15
CA GLY A 628 3.03 17.17 -15.34
C GLY A 628 4.38 16.50 -15.59
N LEU A 629 5.32 16.41 -14.63
CA LEU A 629 5.39 17.25 -13.43
C LEU A 629 5.59 18.70 -13.83
N THR A 630 4.93 19.62 -13.14
CA THR A 630 5.13 21.07 -13.29
C THR A 630 5.48 21.67 -11.93
N TRP A 631 6.38 22.64 -11.90
CA TRP A 631 6.71 23.37 -10.67
C TRP A 631 7.12 24.81 -10.99
N GLY A 632 7.06 25.67 -9.99
CA GLY A 632 7.49 27.05 -10.16
C GLY A 632 7.42 27.87 -8.89
N SER A 633 8.01 29.07 -8.97
CA SER A 633 8.08 30.04 -7.89
C SER A 633 7.60 31.42 -8.33
N VAL A 634 7.09 32.18 -7.36
CA VAL A 634 6.87 33.62 -7.48
C VAL A 634 7.54 34.27 -6.27
N LEU A 635 8.53 35.13 -6.54
CA LEU A 635 9.10 36.00 -5.52
C LEU A 635 8.41 37.35 -5.61
N LEU A 636 7.80 37.79 -4.51
CA LEU A 636 7.08 39.05 -4.45
C LEU A 636 7.47 39.88 -3.23
N ARG A 637 7.25 41.19 -3.32
CA ARG A 637 7.22 42.11 -2.18
C ARG A 637 5.80 42.61 -1.99
N TYR A 638 5.19 42.32 -0.83
CA TYR A 638 3.80 42.66 -0.56
C TYR A 638 3.58 44.17 -0.45
#